data_AF-A0AAV7CQS6-F1
#
_entry.id   AF-A0AAV7CQS6-F1
#
_cell.length_a   1.000
_cell.length_b   1.000
_cell.length_c   1.000
_cell.angle_alpha   90.00
_cell.angle_beta   90.00
_cell.angle_gamma   90.00
#
_symmetry.space_group_name_H-M   'P 1'
#
loop_
_entity.id
_entity.type
_entity.pdbx_description
1 polymer ?
#
loop_
_entity_poly.entity_id
_entity_poly.type
_entity_poly.pdbx_seq_one_letter_code
_entity_poly.pdbx_strand_id
1 'polypeptide(L)'
;MAMGVSALTHSPSSSSISSVSSVASSVGGRPSRSGLLTETSSRYARKISGTTALQEALKEKQQHIEQLLAERDLERAEVAKATSHICEVEKELTHLKTQHEKYVAEAEGNLQRARTMVESTQKEKVELLNQLEEEKRKVEDLQFRVEEESITKGDLETQTRLEHARIRELEQNLLFEKAKTAKLLKELEDKRQTTVAEQTRIQQLEEELNLRRNEIEDLHHCLMNSSQSDLPEQKIGLQTEALRLRDQLLSASKEHQKESSQQRDKYEEQMKRYQQDIEKLKTVNEKHVQEIADLKKRLEQATKENIGMMDSWKSKLDSLVSDHQKSLEDLKGSLVTSPDSQHKEIVELKASVESLRMEHQLEIENLKAKNEIEIAVHIKERETLKAKLQEIRDELEEGNNNWKTQLESKTNQHLKELQDIKDKYREAEQRVRDLQKLQAEYNDQTQSITFLKEQISSAEKKMQDYDMLQKADTRNKQEIQRQQERILVLENKLQSMEAVNSSQNPNMIETNDILEEKCKMKKAVEDLQLKLGKRDKEVSSMSAHIESLRAQINALESKCKSGDKKVDLLVKDNKKLEVELEAFSRKSHDASGQLVIISQELLKKERSLNELRALLLEANRHSPGPEKDLSREVHKADWRSKEQKLKEEIIALREKLIILDKEKSGVDQRRYSLIDPATESEVLRLQQRLVSTEDALRIALEQGQQMEKLMEAMRSSTEKFQVTGNSGSANGIHQQEKAHKQEENH
;
A
#
# COMPACT_ATOMS: atom_id res chain seq x y z
N MET A 1 -57.76 16.20 26.91
CA MET A 1 -58.74 15.13 27.13
C MET A 1 -58.40 13.96 26.22
N ALA A 2 -57.99 12.84 26.81
CA ALA A 2 -58.10 11.44 26.34
C ALA A 2 -57.05 10.64 27.12
N MET A 3 -57.55 9.88 28.09
CA MET A 3 -56.82 9.12 29.09
C MET A 3 -56.24 7.84 28.48
N GLY A 4 -54.96 7.59 28.70
CA GLY A 4 -54.31 6.30 28.44
C GLY A 4 -53.89 5.67 29.75
N VAL A 5 -54.83 5.02 30.43
CA VAL A 5 -54.56 4.07 31.52
C VAL A 5 -53.83 2.86 30.95
N SER A 6 -52.73 2.46 31.57
CA SER A 6 -52.17 1.13 31.41
C SER A 6 -51.83 0.56 32.77
N ALA A 7 -52.46 -0.58 33.00
CA ALA A 7 -52.63 -1.24 34.27
C ALA A 7 -51.32 -1.86 34.76
N LEU A 8 -51.13 -1.74 36.07
CA LEU A 8 -50.25 -2.55 36.90
C LEU A 8 -50.69 -4.02 36.76
N THR A 9 -49.93 -4.84 36.04
CA THR A 9 -50.10 -6.29 36.05
C THR A 9 -48.97 -6.93 36.84
N HIS A 10 -49.34 -7.38 38.04
CA HIS A 10 -48.53 -8.22 38.91
C HIS A 10 -48.20 -9.54 38.19
N SER A 11 -46.91 -9.86 38.12
CA SER A 11 -46.43 -11.22 37.83
C SER A 11 -46.05 -11.91 39.15
N PRO A 12 -46.55 -13.13 39.44
CA PRO A 12 -46.18 -13.90 40.62
C PRO A 12 -45.08 -14.90 40.25
N SER A 13 -43.93 -14.90 40.94
CA SER A 13 -42.98 -16.03 40.96
C SER A 13 -41.94 -15.91 42.07
N SER A 14 -41.62 -17.08 42.68
CA SER A 14 -40.66 -17.39 43.76
C SER A 14 -41.08 -16.96 45.17
N SER A 15 -41.44 -17.81 46.14
CA SER A 15 -41.02 -19.18 46.52
C SER A 15 -39.57 -19.30 47.02
N SER A 16 -39.46 -19.60 48.33
CA SER A 16 -38.31 -20.16 49.08
C SER A 16 -37.20 -19.15 49.41
N ILE A 17 -36.75 -18.92 50.65
CA ILE A 17 -36.35 -19.79 51.78
C ILE A 17 -36.38 -18.96 53.10
N SER A 18 -37.00 -19.42 54.18
CA SER A 18 -36.44 -20.21 55.31
C SER A 18 -35.47 -19.42 56.21
N SER A 19 -35.83 -19.16 57.47
CA SER A 19 -35.47 -19.95 58.66
C SER A 19 -34.08 -19.63 59.21
N VAL A 20 -34.05 -18.97 60.38
CA VAL A 20 -32.95 -19.06 61.34
C VAL A 20 -33.52 -19.21 62.76
N SER A 21 -33.66 -20.47 63.16
CA SER A 21 -33.39 -20.97 64.51
C SER A 21 -32.07 -21.78 64.33
N SER A 22 -31.03 -21.80 65.16
CA SER A 22 -30.78 -21.44 66.56
C SER A 22 -29.25 -21.50 66.76
N VAL A 23 -28.68 -20.86 67.79
CA VAL A 23 -27.41 -21.31 68.39
C VAL A 23 -27.55 -21.36 69.92
N ALA A 24 -27.57 -22.60 70.40
CA ALA A 24 -27.00 -23.15 71.62
C ALA A 24 -26.73 -22.23 72.83
N SER A 25 -27.37 -22.57 73.94
CA SER A 25 -26.68 -22.75 75.23
C SER A 25 -27.41 -23.82 76.03
N SER A 26 -27.03 -25.08 75.82
CA SER A 26 -27.20 -26.13 76.82
C SER A 26 -25.96 -26.13 77.71
N VAL A 27 -26.13 -25.98 79.01
CA VAL A 27 -25.35 -26.62 80.08
C VAL A 27 -26.01 -26.24 81.41
N GLY A 28 -26.37 -27.24 82.23
CA GLY A 28 -26.52 -27.07 83.68
C GLY A 28 -27.86 -27.48 84.27
N GLY A 29 -27.94 -28.68 84.85
CA GLY A 29 -28.80 -28.93 86.01
C GLY A 29 -30.04 -29.79 85.83
N ARG A 30 -29.86 -31.09 85.55
CA ARG A 30 -30.76 -32.11 86.12
C ARG A 30 -30.75 -31.99 87.65
N PRO A 31 -31.85 -32.37 88.31
CA PRO A 31 -31.71 -33.49 89.23
C PRO A 31 -32.79 -34.55 88.97
N SER A 32 -32.36 -35.69 88.45
CA SER A 32 -33.03 -36.94 88.76
C SER A 32 -32.53 -37.43 90.12
N ARG A 33 -33.46 -37.90 90.96
CA ARG A 33 -33.30 -39.01 91.94
C ARG A 33 -32.72 -38.65 93.33
N SER A 34 -33.56 -38.70 94.39
CA SER A 34 -33.58 -39.80 95.38
C SER A 34 -34.46 -39.49 96.62
N GLY A 35 -35.25 -40.47 97.06
CA GLY A 35 -36.07 -40.51 98.29
C GLY A 35 -37.57 -40.45 97.97
N LEU A 36 -38.30 -41.52 97.64
CA LEU A 36 -38.39 -42.87 98.25
C LEU A 36 -38.55 -42.86 99.77
N LEU A 37 -39.78 -42.61 100.24
CA LEU A 37 -40.48 -43.33 101.32
C LEU A 37 -41.97 -43.22 100.99
N THR A 38 -42.58 -44.15 100.26
CA THR A 38 -43.32 -45.30 100.84
C THR A 38 -43.59 -45.15 102.33
N GLU A 39 -44.81 -44.79 102.71
CA GLU A 39 -45.62 -45.66 103.57
C GLU A 39 -47.09 -45.25 103.59
N THR A 40 -47.90 -46.21 103.15
CA THR A 40 -49.25 -46.49 103.63
C THR A 40 -49.49 -46.06 105.07
N SER A 41 -50.36 -45.06 105.30
CA SER A 41 -51.06 -44.92 106.57
C SER A 41 -52.53 -44.63 106.33
N SER A 42 -53.25 -45.69 105.99
CA SER A 42 -54.70 -45.85 106.08
C SER A 42 -55.19 -45.95 107.55
N ARG A 43 -54.59 -45.18 108.48
CA ARG A 43 -55.00 -45.10 109.90
C ARG A 43 -54.64 -43.74 110.53
N TYR A 44 -55.04 -42.62 109.93
CA TYR A 44 -55.34 -41.42 110.71
C TYR A 44 -56.48 -40.64 110.05
N ALA A 45 -57.71 -41.11 110.28
CA ALA A 45 -58.84 -40.21 110.45
C ALA A 45 -58.66 -39.42 111.75
N ARG A 46 -57.56 -38.66 111.85
CA ARG A 46 -57.46 -37.55 112.79
C ARG A 46 -58.17 -36.41 112.08
N LYS A 47 -59.19 -35.84 112.73
CA LYS A 47 -59.74 -34.54 112.35
C LYS A 47 -58.53 -33.58 112.27
N ILE A 48 -58.04 -33.34 111.05
CA ILE A 48 -57.17 -32.21 110.78
C ILE A 48 -58.03 -31.03 111.20
N SER A 49 -57.62 -30.32 112.25
CA SER A 49 -58.32 -29.12 112.69
C SER A 49 -58.55 -28.26 111.45
N GLY A 50 -59.76 -27.75 111.22
CA GLY A 50 -60.07 -26.97 110.01
C GLY A 50 -59.08 -25.82 109.76
N THR A 51 -58.40 -25.38 110.82
CA THR A 51 -57.27 -24.43 110.78
C THR A 51 -56.02 -24.92 110.04
N THR A 52 -55.63 -26.19 110.07
CA THR A 52 -54.41 -26.70 109.41
C THR A 52 -54.59 -26.87 107.90
N ALA A 53 -55.74 -27.40 107.46
CA ALA A 53 -56.06 -27.49 106.03
C ALA A 53 -56.18 -26.10 105.38
N LEU A 54 -56.72 -25.11 106.12
CA LEU A 54 -56.78 -23.72 105.66
C LEU A 54 -55.37 -23.09 105.58
N GLN A 55 -54.46 -23.40 106.50
CA GLN A 55 -53.07 -22.93 106.45
C GLN A 55 -52.28 -23.54 105.29
N GLU A 56 -52.48 -24.82 104.99
CA GLU A 56 -51.88 -25.48 103.82
C GLU A 56 -52.44 -24.91 102.52
N ALA A 57 -53.76 -24.75 102.40
CA ALA A 57 -54.38 -24.11 101.24
C ALA A 57 -53.90 -22.66 101.05
N LEU A 58 -53.71 -21.90 102.13
CA LEU A 58 -53.17 -20.54 102.07
C LEU A 58 -51.71 -20.51 101.62
N LYS A 59 -50.88 -21.47 102.08
CA LYS A 59 -49.49 -21.63 101.61
C LYS A 59 -49.43 -22.04 100.14
N GLU A 60 -50.29 -22.94 99.68
CA GLU A 60 -50.39 -23.33 98.26
C GLU A 60 -50.82 -22.15 97.40
N LYS A 61 -51.81 -21.35 97.85
CA LYS A 61 -52.21 -20.13 97.15
C LYS A 61 -51.10 -19.08 97.11
N GLN A 62 -50.32 -18.94 98.19
CA GLN A 62 -49.15 -18.07 98.22
C GLN A 62 -48.08 -18.54 97.23
N GLN A 63 -47.77 -19.83 97.19
CA GLN A 63 -46.84 -20.42 96.21
C GLN A 63 -47.33 -20.22 94.77
N HIS A 64 -48.63 -20.35 94.52
CA HIS A 64 -49.19 -20.11 93.20
C HIS A 64 -49.09 -18.63 92.78
N ILE A 65 -49.31 -17.70 93.71
CA ILE A 65 -49.08 -16.26 93.45
C ILE A 65 -47.61 -16.00 93.13
N GLU A 66 -46.68 -16.58 93.88
CA GLU A 66 -45.24 -16.46 93.61
C GLU A 66 -44.85 -17.06 92.26
N GLN A 67 -45.41 -18.20 91.87
CA GLN A 67 -45.23 -18.80 90.55
C GLN A 67 -45.74 -17.88 89.44
N LEU A 68 -46.96 -17.35 89.55
CA LEU A 68 -47.53 -16.44 88.55
C LEU A 68 -46.71 -15.14 88.41
N LEU A 69 -46.15 -14.64 89.52
CA LEU A 69 -45.24 -13.49 89.48
C LEU A 69 -43.94 -13.81 88.74
N ALA A 70 -43.37 -15.00 88.97
CA ALA A 70 -42.17 -15.46 88.27
C ALA A 70 -42.42 -15.70 86.78
N GLU A 71 -43.57 -16.29 86.40
CA GLU A 71 -43.99 -16.48 85.01
C GLU A 71 -44.16 -15.13 84.30
N ARG A 72 -44.84 -14.15 84.93
CA ARG A 72 -44.95 -12.80 84.40
C ARG A 72 -43.59 -12.12 84.21
N ASP A 73 -42.65 -12.30 85.14
CA ASP A 73 -41.32 -11.71 85.02
C ASP A 73 -40.49 -12.36 83.93
N LEU A 74 -40.63 -13.67 83.73
CA LEU A 74 -40.07 -14.38 82.59
C LEU A 74 -40.65 -13.84 81.27
N GLU A 75 -41.97 -13.73 81.15
CA GLU A 75 -42.65 -13.18 79.98
C GLU A 75 -42.18 -11.76 79.67
N ARG A 76 -42.02 -10.90 80.69
CA ARG A 76 -41.48 -9.55 80.51
C ARG A 76 -40.04 -9.56 79.99
N ALA A 77 -39.21 -10.46 80.49
CA ALA A 77 -37.83 -10.60 80.02
C ALA A 77 -37.79 -11.10 78.56
N GLU A 78 -38.66 -12.04 78.20
CA GLU A 78 -38.80 -12.55 76.84
C GLU A 78 -39.30 -11.47 75.87
N VAL A 79 -40.31 -10.69 76.27
CA VAL A 79 -40.79 -9.53 75.49
C VAL A 79 -39.68 -8.50 75.31
N ALA A 80 -38.95 -8.14 76.36
CA ALA A 80 -37.82 -7.21 76.25
C ALA A 80 -36.73 -7.72 75.29
N LYS A 81 -36.43 -9.02 75.32
CA LYS A 81 -35.48 -9.66 74.40
C LYS A 81 -35.99 -9.64 72.97
N ALA A 82 -37.26 -9.95 72.74
CA ALA A 82 -37.88 -9.87 71.42
C ALA A 82 -37.88 -8.45 70.86
N THR A 83 -38.21 -7.44 71.69
CA THR A 83 -38.14 -6.03 71.28
C THR A 83 -36.73 -5.60 70.93
N SER A 84 -35.71 -6.02 71.70
CA SER A 84 -34.30 -5.74 71.37
C SER A 84 -33.91 -6.34 70.01
N HIS A 85 -34.28 -7.59 69.78
CA HIS A 85 -33.97 -8.27 68.52
C HIS A 85 -34.68 -7.62 67.32
N ILE A 86 -35.93 -7.19 67.49
CA ILE A 86 -36.65 -6.41 66.46
C ILE A 86 -35.89 -5.11 66.15
N CYS A 87 -35.46 -4.36 67.17
CA CYS A 87 -34.70 -3.13 66.96
C CYS A 87 -33.35 -3.37 66.27
N GLU A 88 -32.68 -4.50 66.52
CA GLU A 88 -31.44 -4.89 65.83
C GLU A 88 -31.72 -5.20 64.35
N VAL A 89 -32.73 -6.01 64.05
CA VAL A 89 -33.13 -6.33 62.67
C VAL A 89 -33.57 -5.07 61.92
N GLU A 90 -34.28 -4.14 62.55
CA GLU A 90 -34.66 -2.86 61.94
C GLU A 90 -33.42 -2.00 61.59
N LYS A 91 -32.40 -1.98 62.46
CA LYS A 91 -31.13 -1.30 62.17
C LYS A 91 -30.38 -1.95 61.02
N GLU A 92 -30.31 -3.28 60.98
CA GLU A 92 -29.69 -4.01 59.86
C GLU A 92 -30.44 -3.77 58.55
N LEU A 93 -31.77 -3.78 58.59
CA LEU A 93 -32.62 -3.55 57.43
C LEU A 93 -32.47 -2.12 56.89
N THR A 94 -32.42 -1.11 57.77
CA THR A 94 -32.13 0.28 57.35
C THR A 94 -30.72 0.43 56.80
N HIS A 95 -29.72 -0.24 57.38
CA HIS A 95 -28.37 -0.26 56.85
C HIS A 95 -28.31 -0.84 55.43
N LEU A 96 -28.90 -2.02 55.22
CA LEU A 96 -28.98 -2.67 53.91
C LEU A 96 -29.71 -1.82 52.88
N LYS A 97 -30.80 -1.15 53.25
CA LYS A 97 -31.50 -0.19 52.37
C LYS A 97 -30.60 0.96 51.93
N THR A 98 -29.89 1.60 52.86
CA THR A 98 -28.98 2.71 52.51
C THR A 98 -27.79 2.26 51.66
N GLN A 99 -27.29 1.04 51.86
CA GLN A 99 -26.26 0.46 51.01
C GLN A 99 -26.77 0.19 49.60
N HIS A 100 -27.97 -0.39 49.48
CA HIS A 100 -28.59 -0.64 48.19
C HIS A 100 -28.86 0.66 47.41
N GLU A 101 -29.40 1.68 48.07
CA GLU A 101 -29.61 3.01 47.45
C GLU A 101 -28.31 3.63 46.91
N LYS A 102 -27.21 3.51 47.67
CA LYS A 102 -25.88 3.96 47.21
C LYS A 102 -25.40 3.18 45.99
N TYR A 103 -25.55 1.85 46.00
CA TYR A 103 -25.18 1.01 44.87
C TYR A 103 -25.98 1.35 43.61
N VAL A 104 -27.30 1.57 43.75
CA VAL A 104 -28.17 1.98 42.65
C VAL A 104 -27.73 3.34 42.09
N ALA A 105 -27.50 4.34 42.95
CA ALA A 105 -27.04 5.66 42.51
C ALA A 105 -25.67 5.61 41.80
N GLU A 106 -24.74 4.78 42.28
CA GLU A 106 -23.44 4.58 41.63
C GLU A 106 -23.60 3.87 40.27
N ALA A 107 -24.42 2.83 40.20
CA ALA A 107 -24.70 2.12 38.95
C ALA A 107 -25.37 3.03 37.90
N GLU A 108 -26.33 3.87 38.32
CA GLU A 108 -26.96 4.88 37.46
C GLU A 108 -25.95 5.93 36.99
N GLY A 109 -25.08 6.42 37.87
CA GLY A 109 -23.99 7.33 37.50
C GLY A 109 -23.00 6.71 36.51
N ASN A 110 -22.64 5.44 36.70
CA ASN A 110 -21.77 4.70 35.79
C ASN A 110 -22.42 4.52 34.43
N LEU A 111 -23.71 4.17 34.40
CA LEU A 111 -24.49 4.03 33.18
C LEU A 111 -24.58 5.36 32.42
N GLN A 112 -24.80 6.47 33.13
CA GLN A 112 -24.87 7.79 32.50
C GLN A 112 -23.52 8.20 31.91
N ARG A 113 -22.40 7.97 32.61
CA ARG A 113 -21.05 8.21 32.07
C ARG A 113 -20.77 7.37 30.83
N ALA A 114 -21.13 6.09 30.85
CA ALA A 114 -20.99 5.21 29.70
C ALA A 114 -21.82 5.72 28.50
N ARG A 115 -23.07 6.14 28.73
CA ARG A 115 -23.94 6.72 27.69
C ARG A 115 -23.31 7.97 27.07
N THR A 116 -22.83 8.92 27.89
CA THR A 116 -22.19 10.14 27.36
C THR A 116 -20.93 9.85 26.54
N MET A 117 -20.15 8.84 26.92
CA MET A 117 -18.96 8.44 26.16
C MET A 117 -19.36 7.80 24.82
N VAL A 118 -20.37 6.93 24.81
CA VAL A 118 -20.92 6.36 23.57
C VAL A 118 -21.45 7.46 22.65
N GLU A 119 -22.19 8.43 23.18
CA GLU A 119 -22.68 9.56 22.39
C GLU A 119 -21.55 10.43 21.81
N SER A 120 -20.48 10.71 22.57
CA SER A 120 -19.31 11.45 22.08
C SER A 120 -18.61 10.69 20.95
N THR A 121 -18.30 9.41 21.17
CA THR A 121 -17.66 8.57 20.15
C THR A 121 -18.50 8.41 18.90
N GLN A 122 -19.84 8.38 19.03
CA GLN A 122 -20.74 8.33 17.89
C GLN A 122 -20.75 9.65 17.10
N LYS A 123 -20.64 10.81 17.77
CA LYS A 123 -20.48 12.11 17.09
C LYS A 123 -19.16 12.18 16.34
N GLU A 124 -18.05 11.81 16.99
CA GLU A 124 -16.72 11.76 16.36
C GLU A 124 -16.70 10.82 15.15
N LYS A 125 -17.35 9.65 15.25
CA LYS A 125 -17.51 8.72 14.12
C LYS A 125 -18.21 9.38 12.93
N VAL A 126 -19.29 10.13 13.17
CA VAL A 126 -20.03 10.83 12.10
C VAL A 126 -19.17 11.94 11.49
N GLU A 127 -18.45 12.70 12.29
CA GLU A 127 -17.52 13.74 11.81
C GLU A 127 -16.41 13.16 10.94
N LEU A 128 -15.79 12.05 11.36
CA LEU A 128 -14.78 11.34 10.59
C LEU A 128 -15.33 10.75 9.28
N LEU A 129 -16.57 10.26 9.29
CA LEU A 129 -17.22 9.79 8.07
C LEU A 129 -17.47 10.94 7.08
N ASN A 130 -17.87 12.12 7.56
CA ASN A 130 -18.05 13.30 6.73
C ASN A 130 -16.72 13.76 6.13
N GLN A 131 -15.65 13.81 6.93
CA GLN A 131 -14.29 14.14 6.45
C GLN A 131 -13.81 13.13 5.40
N LEU A 132 -14.03 11.83 5.63
CA LEU A 132 -13.70 10.80 4.65
C LEU A 132 -14.44 11.00 3.34
N GLU A 133 -15.70 11.42 3.38
CA GLU A 133 -16.49 11.67 2.17
C GLU A 133 -16.06 12.95 1.44
N GLU A 134 -15.67 14.00 2.17
CA GLU A 134 -15.04 15.19 1.57
C GLU A 134 -13.71 14.86 0.89
N GLU A 135 -12.86 14.06 1.52
CA GLU A 135 -11.60 13.61 0.92
C GLU A 135 -11.84 12.73 -0.31
N LYS A 136 -12.86 11.87 -0.31
CA LYS A 136 -13.26 11.11 -1.51
C LYS A 136 -13.64 12.04 -2.66
N ARG A 137 -14.45 13.07 -2.42
CA ARG A 137 -14.80 14.06 -3.45
C ARG A 137 -13.56 14.80 -3.96
N LYS A 138 -12.62 15.19 -3.08
CA LYS A 138 -11.36 15.81 -3.51
C LYS A 138 -10.51 14.88 -4.38
N VAL A 139 -10.47 13.58 -4.05
CA VAL A 139 -9.76 12.58 -4.86
C VAL A 139 -10.41 12.44 -6.23
N GLU A 140 -11.74 12.40 -6.30
CA GLU A 140 -12.49 12.36 -7.57
C GLU A 140 -12.23 13.62 -8.42
N ASP A 141 -12.23 14.81 -7.82
CA ASP A 141 -11.91 16.07 -8.50
C ASP A 141 -10.46 16.09 -9.03
N LEU A 142 -9.51 15.60 -8.23
CA LEU A 142 -8.11 15.49 -8.65
C LEU A 142 -7.95 14.46 -9.77
N GLN A 143 -8.67 13.35 -9.70
CA GLN A 143 -8.66 12.34 -10.76
C GLN A 143 -9.18 12.95 -12.07
N PHE A 144 -10.30 13.66 -12.04
CA PHE A 144 -10.84 14.34 -13.21
C PHE A 144 -9.84 15.33 -13.82
N ARG A 145 -9.17 16.14 -12.98
CA ARG A 145 -8.13 17.06 -13.44
C ARG A 145 -6.93 16.35 -14.08
N VAL A 146 -6.48 15.25 -13.49
CA VAL A 146 -5.38 14.45 -14.06
C VAL A 146 -5.78 13.84 -15.40
N GLU A 147 -7.02 13.38 -15.54
CA GLU A 147 -7.55 12.87 -16.81
C GLU A 147 -7.61 13.97 -17.87
N GLU A 148 -8.08 15.18 -17.53
CA GLU A 148 -8.09 16.35 -18.43
C GLU A 148 -6.69 16.77 -18.87
N GLU A 149 -5.74 16.85 -17.93
CA GLU A 149 -4.34 17.15 -18.22
C GLU A 149 -3.69 16.05 -19.09
N SER A 150 -4.07 14.77 -18.89
CA SER A 150 -3.58 13.65 -19.69
C SER A 150 -4.09 13.70 -21.12
N ILE A 151 -5.35 14.10 -21.34
CA ILE A 151 -5.90 14.34 -22.69
C ILE A 151 -5.12 15.47 -23.37
N THR A 152 -4.95 16.60 -22.68
CA THR A 152 -4.22 17.76 -23.21
C THR A 152 -2.78 17.40 -23.58
N LYS A 153 -2.11 16.61 -22.72
CA LYS A 153 -0.76 16.10 -23.01
C LYS A 153 -0.74 15.21 -24.25
N GLY A 154 -1.72 14.31 -24.40
CA GLY A 154 -1.88 13.46 -25.58
C GLY A 154 -2.04 14.25 -26.88
N ASP A 155 -2.81 15.33 -26.84
CA ASP A 155 -3.00 16.24 -27.98
C ASP A 155 -1.70 16.95 -28.35
N LEU A 156 -0.96 17.48 -27.37
CA LEU A 156 0.33 18.13 -27.57
C LEU A 156 1.39 17.16 -28.11
N GLU A 157 1.43 15.92 -27.62
CA GLU A 157 2.31 14.87 -28.16
C GLU A 157 1.97 14.55 -29.62
N THR A 158 0.68 14.48 -29.95
CA THR A 158 0.22 14.25 -31.32
C THR A 158 0.61 15.41 -32.24
N GLN A 159 0.38 16.65 -31.80
CA GLN A 159 0.81 17.85 -32.53
C GLN A 159 2.33 17.84 -32.76
N THR A 160 3.10 17.54 -31.72
CA THR A 160 4.57 17.45 -31.80
C THR A 160 5.00 16.41 -32.83
N ARG A 161 4.35 15.24 -32.89
CA ARG A 161 4.65 14.21 -33.91
C ARG A 161 4.33 14.69 -35.33
N LEU A 162 3.22 15.40 -35.51
CA LEU A 162 2.84 15.97 -36.81
C LEU A 162 3.84 17.05 -37.27
N GLU A 163 4.29 17.91 -36.35
CA GLU A 163 5.31 18.93 -36.65
C GLU A 163 6.65 18.27 -37.02
N HIS A 164 7.10 17.24 -36.30
CA HIS A 164 8.30 16.49 -36.67
C HIS A 164 8.16 15.77 -38.03
N ALA A 165 6.97 15.25 -38.35
CA ALA A 165 6.72 14.69 -39.68
C ALA A 165 6.81 15.77 -40.77
N ARG A 166 6.25 16.95 -40.53
CA ARG A 166 6.30 18.08 -41.45
C ARG A 166 7.72 18.61 -41.66
N ILE A 167 8.52 18.68 -40.59
CA ILE A 167 9.94 19.07 -40.67
C ILE A 167 10.70 18.09 -41.56
N ARG A 168 10.53 16.78 -41.35
CA ARG A 168 11.19 15.75 -42.18
C ARG A 168 10.82 15.85 -43.66
N GLU A 169 9.55 16.14 -43.96
CA GLU A 169 9.09 16.37 -45.34
C GLU A 169 9.76 17.60 -45.95
N LEU A 170 9.84 18.71 -45.21
CA LEU A 170 10.51 19.93 -45.65
C LEU A 170 12.01 19.73 -45.84
N GLU A 171 12.67 18.97 -44.96
CA GLU A 171 14.08 18.60 -45.09
C GLU A 171 14.33 17.75 -46.35
N GLN A 172 13.45 16.78 -46.63
CA GLN A 172 13.52 15.98 -47.85
C GLN A 172 13.35 16.84 -49.11
N ASN A 173 12.36 17.75 -49.12
CA ASN A 173 12.14 18.68 -50.22
C ASN A 173 13.34 19.62 -50.41
N LEU A 174 13.93 20.12 -49.32
CA LEU A 174 15.13 20.95 -49.37
C LEU A 174 16.32 20.19 -49.95
N LEU A 175 16.52 18.92 -49.56
CA LEU A 175 17.57 18.08 -50.13
C LEU A 175 17.36 17.83 -51.62
N PHE A 176 16.12 17.62 -52.05
CA PHE A 176 15.78 17.45 -53.46
C PHE A 176 16.08 18.71 -54.28
N GLU A 177 15.67 19.89 -53.81
CA GLU A 177 15.97 21.16 -54.48
C GLU A 177 17.47 21.48 -54.46
N LYS A 178 18.20 21.15 -53.38
CA LYS A 178 19.67 21.24 -53.36
C LYS A 178 20.32 20.32 -54.41
N ALA A 179 19.85 19.09 -54.55
CA ALA A 179 20.36 18.18 -55.57
C ALA A 179 20.05 18.68 -57.00
N LYS A 180 18.86 19.24 -57.22
CA LYS A 180 18.45 19.81 -58.50
C LYS A 180 19.29 21.03 -58.88
N THR A 181 19.50 21.96 -57.94
CA THR A 181 20.36 23.13 -58.13
C THR A 181 21.81 22.74 -58.38
N ALA A 182 22.35 21.74 -57.68
CA ALA A 182 23.69 21.22 -57.93
C ALA A 182 23.85 20.62 -59.34
N LYS A 183 22.84 19.88 -59.84
CA LYS A 183 22.84 19.38 -61.22
C LYS A 183 22.85 20.52 -62.24
N LEU A 184 21.97 21.50 -62.07
CA LEU A 184 21.91 22.67 -62.95
C LEU A 184 23.23 23.47 -62.95
N LEU A 185 23.87 23.65 -61.79
CA LEU A 185 25.18 24.30 -61.71
C LEU A 185 26.26 23.52 -62.46
N LYS A 186 26.28 22.18 -62.33
CA LYS A 186 27.21 21.33 -63.07
C LYS A 186 27.01 21.43 -64.58
N GLU A 187 25.76 21.35 -65.05
CA GLU A 187 25.44 21.53 -66.48
C GLU A 187 25.86 22.92 -67.00
N LEU A 188 25.76 23.96 -66.17
CA LEU A 188 26.17 25.31 -66.53
C LEU A 188 27.70 25.41 -66.64
N GLU A 189 28.44 24.79 -65.72
CA GLU A 189 29.91 24.73 -65.80
C GLU A 189 30.37 23.89 -67.01
N ASP A 190 29.72 22.76 -67.29
CA ASP A 190 30.01 21.95 -68.49
C ASP A 190 29.79 22.76 -69.78
N LYS A 191 28.68 23.52 -69.87
CA LYS A 191 28.42 24.44 -70.98
C LYS A 191 29.45 25.57 -71.06
N ARG A 192 29.92 26.07 -69.91
CA ARG A 192 30.96 27.10 -69.87
C ARG A 192 32.28 26.53 -70.41
N GLN A 193 32.64 25.31 -70.01
CA GLN A 193 33.83 24.60 -70.51
C GLN A 193 33.74 24.33 -72.01
N THR A 194 32.59 23.86 -72.52
CA THR A 194 32.42 23.67 -73.97
C THR A 194 32.54 25.01 -74.70
N THR A 195 31.98 26.09 -74.15
CA THR A 195 32.11 27.43 -74.75
C THR A 195 33.56 27.91 -74.78
N VAL A 196 34.34 27.68 -73.71
CA VAL A 196 35.77 28.01 -73.68
C VAL A 196 36.56 27.16 -74.66
N ALA A 197 36.24 25.86 -74.79
CA ALA A 197 36.87 24.98 -75.77
C ALA A 197 36.57 25.42 -77.20
N GLU A 198 35.32 25.78 -77.51
CA GLU A 198 34.92 26.34 -78.81
C GLU A 198 35.59 27.69 -79.07
N GLN A 199 35.69 28.59 -78.08
CA GLN A 199 36.45 29.84 -78.21
C GLN A 199 37.92 29.59 -78.51
N THR A 200 38.55 28.63 -77.83
CA THR A 200 39.94 28.22 -78.10
C THR A 200 40.07 27.63 -79.50
N ARG A 201 39.09 26.84 -79.95
CA ARG A 201 39.07 26.29 -81.31
C ARG A 201 38.87 27.37 -82.36
N ILE A 202 38.01 28.35 -82.12
CA ILE A 202 37.85 29.53 -82.98
C ILE A 202 39.16 30.28 -83.06
N GLN A 203 39.84 30.53 -81.93
CA GLN A 203 41.14 31.20 -81.93
C GLN A 203 42.19 30.43 -82.74
N GLN A 204 42.25 29.10 -82.60
CA GLN A 204 43.11 28.25 -83.45
C GLN A 204 42.74 28.34 -84.93
N LEU A 205 41.44 28.34 -85.26
CA LEU A 205 40.98 28.49 -86.64
C LEU A 205 41.26 29.90 -87.17
N GLU A 206 41.21 30.94 -86.35
CA GLU A 206 41.60 32.30 -86.71
C GLU A 206 43.10 32.39 -86.98
N GLU A 207 43.93 31.72 -86.16
CA GLU A 207 45.37 31.57 -86.39
C GLU A 207 45.66 30.79 -87.68
N GLU A 208 45.00 29.64 -87.88
CA GLU A 208 45.08 28.86 -89.13
C GLU A 208 44.61 29.69 -90.33
N LEU A 209 43.51 30.44 -90.22
CA LEU A 209 43.01 31.31 -91.28
C LEU A 209 43.96 32.48 -91.56
N ASN A 210 44.63 33.03 -90.55
CA ASN A 210 45.67 34.03 -90.75
C ASN A 210 46.90 33.42 -91.42
N LEU A 211 47.33 32.23 -91.00
CA LEU A 211 48.41 31.50 -91.67
C LEU A 211 48.04 31.17 -93.11
N ARG A 212 46.80 30.72 -93.38
CA ARG A 212 46.29 30.47 -94.73
C ARG A 212 46.12 31.77 -95.52
N ARG A 213 45.74 32.89 -94.91
CA ARG A 213 45.74 34.19 -95.57
C ARG A 213 47.14 34.62 -95.93
N ASN A 214 48.11 34.46 -95.03
CA ASN A 214 49.51 34.74 -95.31
C ASN A 214 50.03 33.80 -96.41
N GLU A 215 49.73 32.51 -96.34
CA GLU A 215 50.03 31.54 -97.39
C GLU A 215 49.26 31.84 -98.68
N ILE A 216 48.05 32.39 -98.65
CA ILE A 216 47.29 32.82 -99.84
C ILE A 216 47.81 34.16 -100.33
N GLU A 217 48.39 35.01 -99.51
CA GLU A 217 49.08 36.24 -99.92
C GLU A 217 50.42 35.88 -100.55
N ASP A 218 51.19 34.97 -99.95
CA ASP A 218 52.41 34.38 -100.48
C ASP A 218 52.11 33.54 -101.73
N LEU A 219 51.08 32.71 -101.67
CA LEU A 219 50.60 31.96 -102.81
C LEU A 219 49.94 32.88 -103.80
N HIS A 220 49.26 34.00 -103.51
CA HIS A 220 48.85 35.03 -104.48
C HIS A 220 50.08 35.68 -105.09
N HIS A 221 51.14 35.88 -104.32
CA HIS A 221 52.46 36.25 -104.81
C HIS A 221 53.04 35.15 -105.74
N CYS A 222 52.66 33.88 -105.55
CA CYS A 222 52.98 32.72 -106.40
C CYS A 222 51.86 32.27 -107.37
N LEU A 223 50.65 32.83 -107.35
CA LEU A 223 49.37 32.45 -108.02
C LEU A 223 49.00 33.55 -109.02
N MET A 224 49.45 34.78 -108.75
CA MET A 224 49.97 35.66 -109.80
C MET A 224 51.05 34.94 -110.65
N ASN A 225 51.52 33.74 -110.24
CA ASN A 225 52.31 32.80 -111.03
C ASN A 225 51.72 31.36 -111.24
N SER A 226 50.56 30.91 -110.71
CA SER A 226 49.90 29.60 -111.07
C SER A 226 48.64 29.18 -110.26
N SER A 227 47.52 28.79 -110.89
CA SER A 227 46.10 28.57 -110.45
C SER A 227 45.66 27.26 -109.72
N GLN A 228 44.53 27.32 -108.96
CA GLN A 228 43.34 26.37 -108.77
C GLN A 228 43.18 25.23 -107.67
N SER A 229 42.03 25.28 -106.93
CA SER A 229 40.97 24.26 -106.58
C SER A 229 40.98 23.24 -105.37
N ASP A 230 40.09 23.48 -104.38
CA ASP A 230 39.01 22.70 -103.65
C ASP A 230 38.90 21.15 -103.34
N LEU A 231 38.27 20.85 -102.16
CA LEU A 231 37.25 19.79 -101.75
C LEU A 231 37.60 18.58 -100.77
N PRO A 232 36.63 17.88 -100.07
CA PRO A 232 36.56 17.66 -98.59
C PRO A 232 36.32 16.20 -98.05
N GLU A 233 36.60 15.93 -96.75
CA GLU A 233 36.49 14.56 -96.13
C GLU A 233 35.70 14.42 -94.78
N GLN A 234 35.03 15.44 -94.26
CA GLN A 234 34.59 15.49 -92.85
C GLN A 234 33.19 14.90 -92.50
N LYS A 235 32.73 13.82 -93.16
CA LYS A 235 31.35 13.30 -92.96
C LYS A 235 31.22 11.90 -92.33
N ILE A 236 32.32 11.17 -92.14
CA ILE A 236 32.29 9.74 -91.75
C ILE A 236 32.42 9.54 -90.22
N GLY A 237 33.08 10.44 -89.50
CA GLY A 237 33.29 10.33 -88.04
C GLY A 237 32.03 10.53 -87.20
N LEU A 238 31.15 11.46 -87.59
CA LEU A 238 29.92 11.80 -86.85
C LEU A 238 28.91 10.65 -86.81
N GLN A 239 28.91 9.78 -87.82
CA GLN A 239 27.96 8.67 -87.91
C GLN A 239 28.34 7.51 -86.98
N THR A 240 29.62 7.36 -86.67
CA THR A 240 30.14 6.31 -85.78
C THR A 240 29.89 6.65 -84.31
N GLU A 241 30.05 7.92 -83.93
CA GLU A 241 29.77 8.44 -82.58
C GLU A 241 28.28 8.30 -82.21
N ALA A 242 27.37 8.54 -83.17
CA ALA A 242 25.93 8.41 -82.97
C ALA A 242 25.48 6.99 -82.65
N LEU A 243 26.15 5.97 -83.21
CA LEU A 243 25.86 4.56 -82.91
C LEU A 243 26.31 4.17 -81.50
N ARG A 244 27.45 4.69 -81.03
CA ARG A 244 27.99 4.46 -79.68
C ARG A 244 27.07 5.01 -78.60
N LEU A 245 26.59 6.24 -78.77
CA LEU A 245 25.65 6.88 -77.83
C LEU A 245 24.31 6.14 -77.76
N ARG A 246 23.83 5.61 -78.89
CA ARG A 246 22.60 4.82 -78.95
C ARG A 246 22.72 3.50 -78.17
N ASP A 247 23.87 2.85 -78.25
CA ASP A 247 24.14 1.60 -77.52
C ASP A 247 24.30 1.82 -76.00
N GLN A 248 24.91 2.94 -75.62
CA GLN A 248 25.04 3.34 -74.22
C GLN A 248 23.69 3.68 -73.58
N LEU A 249 22.78 4.32 -74.32
CA LEU A 249 21.43 4.67 -73.88
C LEU A 249 20.54 3.43 -73.75
N LEU A 250 20.70 2.45 -74.65
CA LEU A 250 20.04 1.13 -74.55
C LEU A 250 20.53 0.33 -73.34
N SER A 251 21.82 0.37 -73.04
CA SER A 251 22.40 -0.31 -71.87
C SER A 251 21.90 0.30 -70.55
N ALA A 252 21.92 1.63 -70.44
CA ALA A 252 21.36 2.35 -69.29
C ALA A 252 19.85 2.11 -69.13
N SER A 253 19.10 2.03 -70.24
CA SER A 253 17.67 1.70 -70.21
C SER A 253 17.40 0.28 -69.69
N LYS A 254 18.20 -0.71 -70.12
CA LYS A 254 18.11 -2.10 -69.60
C LYS A 254 18.45 -2.18 -68.11
N GLU A 255 19.45 -1.43 -67.66
CA GLU A 255 19.86 -1.41 -66.25
C GLU A 255 18.79 -0.75 -65.36
N HIS A 256 18.26 0.39 -65.77
CA HIS A 256 17.13 1.04 -65.09
C HIS A 256 15.88 0.14 -65.06
N GLN A 257 15.60 -0.59 -66.14
CA GLN A 257 14.48 -1.53 -66.18
C GLN A 257 14.68 -2.70 -65.19
N LYS A 258 15.92 -3.19 -65.06
CA LYS A 258 16.29 -4.23 -64.09
C LYS A 258 16.17 -3.72 -62.65
N GLU A 259 16.68 -2.53 -62.34
CA GLU A 259 16.54 -1.93 -61.02
C GLU A 259 15.07 -1.66 -60.66
N SER A 260 14.28 -1.16 -61.62
CA SER A 260 12.83 -0.97 -61.45
C SER A 260 12.09 -2.28 -61.19
N SER A 261 12.50 -3.39 -61.83
CA SER A 261 11.94 -4.71 -61.54
C SER A 261 12.32 -5.20 -60.14
N GLN A 262 13.59 -5.07 -59.74
CA GLN A 262 14.05 -5.48 -58.41
C GLN A 262 13.40 -4.69 -57.28
N GLN A 263 13.16 -3.38 -57.47
CA GLN A 263 12.45 -2.57 -56.49
C GLN A 263 10.97 -3.00 -56.39
N ARG A 264 10.31 -3.28 -57.53
CA ARG A 264 8.96 -3.83 -57.52
C ARG A 264 8.89 -5.16 -56.78
N ASP A 265 9.82 -6.07 -57.05
CA ASP A 265 9.85 -7.39 -56.40
C ASP A 265 10.03 -7.26 -54.87
N LYS A 266 10.89 -6.34 -54.41
CA LYS A 266 11.07 -6.05 -52.97
C LYS A 266 9.80 -5.54 -52.31
N TYR A 267 9.09 -4.60 -52.95
CA TYR A 267 7.82 -4.10 -52.42
C TYR A 267 6.73 -5.17 -52.45
N GLU A 268 6.69 -6.00 -53.50
CA GLU A 268 5.74 -7.11 -53.60
C GLU A 268 5.99 -8.16 -52.49
N GLU A 269 7.25 -8.48 -52.19
CA GLU A 269 7.60 -9.40 -51.11
C GLU A 269 7.24 -8.82 -49.73
N GLN A 270 7.49 -7.53 -49.49
CA GLN A 270 7.08 -6.86 -48.24
C GLN A 270 5.55 -6.85 -48.09
N MET A 271 4.80 -6.58 -49.16
CA MET A 271 3.34 -6.62 -49.15
C MET A 271 2.82 -8.02 -48.83
N LYS A 272 3.43 -9.08 -49.39
CA LYS A 272 3.09 -10.48 -49.07
C LYS A 272 3.35 -10.82 -47.61
N ARG A 273 4.47 -10.33 -47.03
CA ARG A 273 4.76 -10.53 -45.59
C ARG A 273 3.73 -9.84 -44.70
N TYR A 274 3.38 -8.60 -44.99
CA TYR A 274 2.32 -7.90 -44.24
C TYR A 274 0.96 -8.59 -44.37
N GLN A 275 0.60 -9.09 -45.55
CA GLN A 275 -0.62 -9.87 -45.72
C GLN A 275 -0.62 -11.14 -44.86
N GLN A 276 0.49 -11.88 -44.83
CA GLN A 276 0.62 -13.08 -43.99
C GLN A 276 0.50 -12.77 -42.50
N ASP A 277 1.08 -11.65 -42.03
CA ASP A 277 1.00 -11.28 -40.62
C ASP A 277 -0.40 -10.79 -40.23
N ILE A 278 -1.10 -10.07 -41.11
CA ILE A 278 -2.51 -9.74 -40.94
C ILE A 278 -3.35 -11.02 -40.83
N GLU A 279 -3.08 -12.02 -41.68
CA GLU A 279 -3.84 -13.27 -41.67
C GLU A 279 -3.58 -14.08 -40.40
N LYS A 280 -2.33 -14.16 -39.93
CA LYS A 280 -2.01 -14.74 -38.61
C LYS A 280 -2.75 -14.03 -37.49
N LEU A 281 -2.72 -12.69 -37.44
CA LEU A 281 -3.43 -11.91 -36.42
C LEU A 281 -4.94 -12.14 -36.46
N LYS A 282 -5.53 -12.24 -37.66
CA LYS A 282 -6.95 -12.61 -37.81
C LYS A 282 -7.25 -13.99 -37.22
N THR A 283 -6.44 -15.00 -37.52
CA THR A 283 -6.65 -16.36 -36.97
C THR A 283 -6.51 -16.40 -35.44
N VAL A 284 -5.61 -15.61 -34.86
CA VAL A 284 -5.46 -15.50 -33.39
C VAL A 284 -6.67 -14.79 -32.78
N ASN A 285 -7.13 -13.69 -33.40
CA ASN A 285 -8.31 -12.97 -32.96
C ASN A 285 -9.57 -13.85 -33.01
N GLU A 286 -9.75 -14.65 -34.07
CA GLU A 286 -10.86 -15.62 -34.18
C GLU A 286 -10.83 -16.67 -33.05
N LYS A 287 -9.64 -17.17 -32.68
CA LYS A 287 -9.49 -18.09 -31.55
C LYS A 287 -9.91 -17.44 -30.23
N HIS A 288 -9.47 -16.20 -29.97
CA HIS A 288 -9.88 -15.49 -28.76
C HIS A 288 -11.38 -15.20 -28.72
N VAL A 289 -12.00 -14.86 -29.86
CA VAL A 289 -13.46 -14.71 -29.94
C VAL A 289 -14.17 -16.03 -29.60
N GLN A 290 -13.66 -17.15 -30.08
CA GLN A 290 -14.21 -18.47 -29.75
C GLN A 290 -14.04 -18.82 -28.27
N GLU A 291 -12.87 -18.57 -27.68
CA GLU A 291 -12.61 -18.78 -26.25
C GLU A 291 -13.55 -17.93 -25.38
N ILE A 292 -13.77 -16.67 -25.75
CA ILE A 292 -14.73 -15.78 -25.06
C ILE A 292 -16.15 -16.34 -25.16
N ALA A 293 -16.56 -16.84 -26.33
CA ALA A 293 -17.87 -17.46 -26.52
C ALA A 293 -18.06 -18.72 -25.65
N ASP A 294 -17.03 -19.58 -25.60
CA ASP A 294 -17.05 -20.80 -24.79
C ASP A 294 -17.09 -20.50 -23.29
N LEU A 295 -16.34 -19.50 -22.83
CA LEU A 295 -16.36 -19.02 -21.45
C LEU A 295 -17.74 -18.44 -21.07
N LYS A 296 -18.36 -17.66 -21.95
CA LYS A 296 -19.74 -17.17 -21.75
C LYS A 296 -20.74 -18.31 -21.62
N LYS A 297 -20.64 -19.33 -22.48
CA LYS A 297 -21.52 -20.50 -22.42
C LYS A 297 -21.34 -21.30 -21.12
N ARG A 298 -20.09 -21.46 -20.64
CA ARG A 298 -19.81 -22.10 -19.33
C ARG A 298 -20.37 -21.30 -18.17
N LEU A 299 -20.26 -19.97 -18.22
CA LEU A 299 -20.84 -19.08 -17.21
C LEU A 299 -22.37 -19.22 -17.17
N GLU A 300 -23.05 -19.18 -18.33
CA GLU A 300 -24.50 -19.38 -18.43
C GLU A 300 -24.93 -20.75 -17.89
N GLN A 301 -24.19 -21.81 -18.23
CA GLN A 301 -24.48 -23.16 -17.75
C GLN A 301 -24.33 -23.25 -16.22
N ALA A 302 -23.24 -22.73 -15.64
CA ALA A 302 -23.03 -22.71 -14.20
C ALA A 302 -24.12 -21.88 -13.48
N THR A 303 -24.55 -20.78 -14.10
CA THR A 303 -25.65 -19.95 -13.57
C THR A 303 -26.97 -20.72 -13.56
N LYS A 304 -27.27 -21.47 -14.63
CA LYS A 304 -28.46 -22.31 -14.73
C LYS A 304 -28.45 -23.46 -13.72
N GLU A 305 -27.30 -24.10 -13.51
CA GLU A 305 -27.12 -25.16 -12.51
C GLU A 305 -27.30 -24.62 -11.08
N ASN A 306 -26.73 -23.45 -10.78
CA ASN A 306 -26.91 -22.78 -9.48
C ASN A 306 -28.39 -22.44 -9.22
N ILE A 307 -29.12 -21.94 -10.23
CA ILE A 307 -30.56 -21.68 -10.12
C ILE A 307 -31.32 -23.00 -9.89
N GLY A 308 -31.03 -24.05 -10.66
CA GLY A 308 -31.68 -25.35 -10.49
C GLY A 308 -31.41 -25.99 -9.12
N MET A 309 -30.19 -25.85 -8.59
CA MET A 309 -29.88 -26.24 -7.23
C MET A 309 -30.73 -25.46 -6.23
N MET A 310 -30.77 -24.13 -6.35
CA MET A 310 -31.57 -23.28 -5.46
C MET A 310 -33.06 -23.68 -5.45
N ASP A 311 -33.64 -23.96 -6.61
CA ASP A 311 -35.04 -24.42 -6.72
C ASP A 311 -35.25 -25.79 -6.05
N SER A 312 -34.27 -26.70 -6.17
CA SER A 312 -34.34 -28.00 -5.50
C SER A 312 -34.26 -27.86 -3.97
N TRP A 313 -33.42 -26.95 -3.47
CA TRP A 313 -33.31 -26.64 -2.04
C TRP A 313 -34.58 -25.97 -1.52
N LYS A 314 -35.15 -25.05 -2.30
CA LYS A 314 -36.43 -24.41 -1.99
C LYS A 314 -37.56 -25.44 -1.89
N SER A 315 -37.65 -26.36 -2.85
CA SER A 315 -38.64 -27.43 -2.84
C SER A 315 -38.49 -28.37 -1.64
N LYS A 316 -37.25 -28.70 -1.25
CA LYS A 316 -36.97 -29.49 -0.04
C LYS A 316 -37.42 -28.76 1.23
N LEU A 317 -37.16 -27.45 1.31
CA LEU A 317 -37.57 -26.64 2.45
C LEU A 317 -39.11 -26.56 2.54
N ASP A 318 -39.78 -26.33 1.41
CA ASP A 318 -41.25 -26.27 1.35
C ASP A 318 -41.89 -27.61 1.74
N SER A 319 -41.31 -28.74 1.31
CA SER A 319 -41.75 -30.08 1.73
C SER A 319 -41.59 -30.26 3.24
N LEU A 320 -40.43 -29.91 3.80
CA LEU A 320 -40.17 -30.03 5.23
C LEU A 320 -41.11 -29.16 6.07
N VAL A 321 -41.42 -27.95 5.59
CA VAL A 321 -42.42 -27.07 6.23
C VAL A 321 -43.81 -27.70 6.17
N SER A 322 -44.20 -28.29 5.03
CA SER A 322 -45.48 -28.97 4.88
C SER A 322 -45.60 -30.21 5.78
N ASP A 323 -44.53 -31.00 5.89
CA ASP A 323 -44.49 -32.20 6.74
C ASP A 323 -44.58 -31.85 8.23
N HIS A 324 -43.88 -30.79 8.66
CA HIS A 324 -44.01 -30.27 10.03
C HIS A 324 -45.43 -29.75 10.30
N GLN A 325 -46.02 -29.01 9.35
CA GLN A 325 -47.40 -28.51 9.47
C GLN A 325 -48.39 -29.67 9.61
N LYS A 326 -48.22 -30.73 8.81
CA LYS A 326 -49.07 -31.92 8.84
C LYS A 326 -48.93 -32.68 10.16
N SER A 327 -47.70 -32.87 10.64
CA SER A 327 -47.43 -33.54 11.92
C SER A 327 -48.06 -32.80 13.11
N LEU A 328 -48.07 -31.46 13.07
CA LEU A 328 -48.76 -30.64 14.07
C LEU A 328 -50.28 -30.82 14.03
N GLU A 329 -50.87 -30.97 12.83
CA GLU A 329 -52.31 -31.16 12.67
C GLU A 329 -52.75 -32.59 13.08
N ASP A 330 -51.93 -33.60 12.79
CA ASP A 330 -52.14 -34.98 13.21
C ASP A 330 -52.06 -35.13 14.74
N LEU A 331 -51.10 -34.46 15.40
CA LEU A 331 -51.00 -34.41 16.86
C LEU A 331 -52.23 -33.77 17.51
N LYS A 332 -52.77 -32.70 16.92
CA LYS A 332 -54.04 -32.09 17.37
C LYS A 332 -55.22 -33.05 17.21
N GLY A 333 -55.25 -33.84 16.13
CA GLY A 333 -56.29 -34.84 15.88
C GLY A 333 -56.26 -36.02 16.87
N SER A 334 -55.05 -36.48 17.25
CA SER A 334 -54.89 -37.63 18.17
C SER A 334 -55.33 -37.33 19.61
N LEU A 335 -55.35 -36.06 20.02
CA LEU A 335 -55.68 -35.64 21.39
C LEU A 335 -57.17 -35.83 21.76
N VAL A 336 -58.01 -36.36 20.85
CA VAL A 336 -59.48 -36.39 20.99
C VAL A 336 -60.07 -37.78 21.36
N THR A 337 -59.31 -38.84 21.67
CA THR A 337 -59.91 -40.18 21.99
C THR A 337 -59.41 -40.92 23.27
N SER A 338 -60.27 -41.85 23.72
CA SER A 338 -60.52 -42.52 25.04
C SER A 338 -59.39 -42.94 26.03
N PRO A 339 -59.68 -43.07 27.35
CA PRO A 339 -58.69 -43.07 28.45
C PRO A 339 -57.80 -44.31 28.68
N ASP A 340 -58.16 -45.49 28.19
CA ASP A 340 -57.37 -46.72 28.47
C ASP A 340 -56.37 -47.07 27.35
N SER A 341 -56.50 -46.51 26.13
CA SER A 341 -55.37 -46.45 25.19
C SER A 341 -54.39 -45.34 25.57
N GLN A 342 -54.87 -44.26 26.21
CA GLN A 342 -54.06 -43.11 26.58
C GLN A 342 -52.86 -43.48 27.44
N HIS A 343 -52.91 -44.47 28.33
CA HIS A 343 -51.73 -44.79 29.14
C HIS A 343 -50.60 -45.46 28.33
N LYS A 344 -50.96 -46.39 27.43
CA LYS A 344 -50.00 -47.02 26.52
C LYS A 344 -49.49 -46.02 25.49
N GLU A 345 -50.37 -45.20 24.97
CA GLU A 345 -50.09 -44.10 24.03
C GLU A 345 -49.24 -43.01 24.70
N ILE A 346 -49.44 -42.69 25.99
CA ILE A 346 -48.59 -41.78 26.77
C ILE A 346 -47.18 -42.37 26.96
N VAL A 347 -47.05 -43.68 27.20
CA VAL A 347 -45.74 -44.33 27.33
C VAL A 347 -45.02 -44.37 25.98
N GLU A 348 -45.72 -44.70 24.90
CA GLU A 348 -45.17 -44.69 23.54
C GLU A 348 -44.84 -43.26 23.06
N LEU A 349 -45.67 -42.26 23.39
CA LEU A 349 -45.41 -40.85 23.15
C LEU A 349 -44.23 -40.35 23.98
N LYS A 350 -44.09 -40.77 25.24
CA LYS A 350 -42.89 -40.44 26.05
C LYS A 350 -41.62 -41.03 25.44
N ALA A 351 -41.65 -42.27 24.99
CA ALA A 351 -40.52 -42.90 24.31
C ALA A 351 -40.19 -42.18 22.98
N SER A 352 -41.21 -41.81 22.21
CA SER A 352 -41.06 -41.07 20.95
C SER A 352 -40.54 -39.64 21.19
N VAL A 353 -41.01 -38.95 22.23
CA VAL A 353 -40.53 -37.63 22.64
C VAL A 353 -39.08 -37.70 23.11
N GLU A 354 -38.69 -38.73 23.86
CA GLU A 354 -37.29 -38.93 24.27
C GLU A 354 -36.40 -39.28 23.06
N SER A 355 -36.88 -40.10 22.12
CA SER A 355 -36.18 -40.38 20.87
C SER A 355 -35.99 -39.12 20.03
N LEU A 356 -37.02 -38.30 19.86
CA LEU A 356 -36.95 -37.01 19.15
C LEU A 356 -36.03 -36.03 19.88
N ARG A 357 -35.99 -36.04 21.21
CA ARG A 357 -35.08 -35.23 22.00
C ARG A 357 -33.62 -35.64 21.76
N MET A 358 -33.34 -36.94 21.70
CA MET A 358 -32.01 -37.47 21.37
C MET A 358 -31.62 -37.17 19.93
N GLU A 359 -32.54 -37.32 18.97
CA GLU A 359 -32.31 -36.97 17.56
C GLU A 359 -32.04 -35.48 17.39
N HIS A 360 -32.82 -34.61 18.03
CA HIS A 360 -32.57 -33.17 18.01
C HIS A 360 -31.22 -32.80 18.65
N GLN A 361 -30.84 -33.49 19.73
CA GLN A 361 -29.54 -33.30 20.36
C GLN A 361 -28.39 -33.71 19.43
N LEU A 362 -28.51 -34.86 18.75
CA LEU A 362 -27.56 -35.30 17.74
C LEU A 362 -27.51 -34.34 16.55
N GLU A 363 -28.64 -33.79 16.10
CA GLU A 363 -28.68 -32.82 15.01
C GLU A 363 -28.02 -31.50 15.41
N ILE A 364 -28.19 -31.03 16.65
CA ILE A 364 -27.44 -29.88 17.18
C ILE A 364 -25.93 -30.16 17.17
N GLU A 365 -25.51 -31.34 17.61
CA GLU A 365 -24.10 -31.73 17.60
C GLU A 365 -23.54 -31.86 16.18
N ASN A 366 -24.33 -32.39 15.24
CA ASN A 366 -23.99 -32.49 13.83
C ASN A 366 -23.84 -31.10 13.19
N LEU A 367 -24.78 -30.18 13.45
CA LEU A 367 -24.69 -28.78 12.99
C LEU A 367 -23.48 -28.06 13.58
N LYS A 368 -23.15 -28.29 14.86
CA LYS A 368 -21.93 -27.76 15.47
C LYS A 368 -20.67 -28.32 14.79
N ALA A 369 -20.58 -29.63 14.59
CA ALA A 369 -19.46 -30.26 13.89
C ALA A 369 -19.32 -29.75 12.44
N LYS A 370 -20.45 -29.58 11.73
CA LYS A 370 -20.46 -29.02 10.38
C LYS A 370 -19.93 -27.59 10.36
N ASN A 371 -20.36 -26.74 11.31
CA ASN A 371 -19.88 -25.37 11.43
C ASN A 371 -18.38 -25.33 11.80
N GLU A 372 -17.90 -26.22 12.68
CA GLU A 372 -16.47 -26.34 12.99
C GLU A 372 -15.64 -26.75 11.77
N ILE A 373 -16.14 -27.69 10.95
CA ILE A 373 -15.51 -28.07 9.68
C ILE A 373 -15.49 -26.90 8.69
N GLU A 374 -16.60 -26.18 8.54
CA GLU A 374 -16.69 -25.01 7.65
C GLU A 374 -15.73 -23.90 8.06
N ILE A 375 -15.63 -23.61 9.37
CA ILE A 375 -14.62 -22.68 9.92
C ILE A 375 -13.20 -23.17 9.59
N ALA A 376 -12.92 -24.47 9.76
CA ALA A 376 -11.60 -25.04 9.45
C ALA A 376 -11.26 -24.96 7.95
N VAL A 377 -12.24 -25.16 7.07
CA VAL A 377 -12.09 -25.02 5.62
C VAL A 377 -11.78 -23.56 5.27
N HIS A 378 -12.55 -22.60 5.78
CA HIS A 378 -12.29 -21.18 5.54
C HIS A 378 -10.94 -20.71 6.09
N ILE A 379 -10.49 -21.25 7.23
CA ILE A 379 -9.15 -20.99 7.75
C ILE A 379 -8.09 -21.48 6.76
N LYS A 380 -8.21 -22.72 6.26
CA LYS A 380 -7.29 -23.28 5.26
C LYS A 380 -7.32 -22.50 3.95
N GLU A 381 -8.49 -22.13 3.45
CA GLU A 381 -8.63 -21.29 2.25
C GLU A 381 -7.93 -19.95 2.43
N ARG A 382 -8.16 -19.28 3.57
CA ARG A 382 -7.48 -18.03 3.90
C ARG A 382 -5.96 -18.20 4.00
N GLU A 383 -5.47 -19.31 4.55
CA GLU A 383 -4.03 -19.63 4.62
C GLU A 383 -3.43 -19.89 3.23
N THR A 384 -4.12 -20.65 2.37
CA THR A 384 -3.68 -20.88 0.99
C THR A 384 -3.67 -19.60 0.16
N LEU A 385 -4.66 -18.72 0.33
CA LEU A 385 -4.68 -17.40 -0.30
C LEU A 385 -3.56 -16.50 0.24
N LYS A 386 -3.29 -16.52 1.55
CA LYS A 386 -2.14 -15.80 2.13
C LYS A 386 -0.81 -16.31 1.57
N ALA A 387 -0.66 -17.62 1.40
CA ALA A 387 0.54 -18.21 0.81
C ALA A 387 0.72 -17.77 -0.65
N LYS A 388 -0.34 -17.83 -1.47
CA LYS A 388 -0.30 -17.33 -2.86
C LYS A 388 0.01 -15.83 -2.93
N LEU A 389 -0.56 -15.02 -2.03
CA LEU A 389 -0.24 -13.60 -1.94
C LEU A 389 1.19 -13.32 -1.48
N GLN A 390 1.80 -14.24 -0.72
CA GLN A 390 3.21 -14.13 -0.37
C GLN A 390 4.10 -14.50 -1.56
N GLU A 391 3.79 -15.59 -2.26
CA GLU A 391 4.50 -16.02 -3.47
C GLU A 391 4.51 -14.92 -4.55
N ILE A 392 3.35 -14.33 -4.85
CA ILE A 392 3.25 -13.20 -5.81
C ILE A 392 4.08 -11.99 -5.34
N ARG A 393 4.15 -11.75 -4.02
CA ARG A 393 4.98 -10.66 -3.48
C ARG A 393 6.46 -10.95 -3.64
N ASP A 394 6.89 -12.19 -3.37
CA ASP A 394 8.27 -12.62 -3.50
C ASP A 394 8.69 -12.59 -4.99
N GLU A 395 7.83 -13.03 -5.91
CA GLU A 395 8.06 -12.92 -7.36
C GLU A 395 8.17 -11.46 -7.84
N LEU A 396 7.32 -10.57 -7.31
CA LEU A 396 7.38 -9.14 -7.63
C LEU A 396 8.67 -8.51 -7.09
N GLU A 397 9.09 -8.88 -5.88
CA GLU A 397 10.32 -8.40 -5.26
C GLU A 397 11.56 -8.91 -6.02
N GLU A 398 11.57 -10.18 -6.43
CA GLU A 398 12.60 -10.75 -7.29
C GLU A 398 12.66 -10.05 -8.64
N GLY A 399 11.51 -9.83 -9.30
CA GLY A 399 11.41 -9.09 -10.55
C GLY A 399 11.95 -7.67 -10.42
N ASN A 400 11.58 -6.96 -9.35
CA ASN A 400 12.07 -5.61 -9.08
C ASN A 400 13.59 -5.57 -8.82
N ASN A 401 14.11 -6.54 -8.06
CA ASN A 401 15.55 -6.68 -7.80
C ASN A 401 16.33 -7.00 -9.09
N ASN A 402 15.78 -7.83 -9.97
CA ASN A 402 16.38 -8.13 -11.27
C ASN A 402 16.42 -6.90 -12.18
N TRP A 403 15.33 -6.13 -12.28
CA TRP A 403 15.33 -4.88 -13.03
C TRP A 403 16.29 -3.83 -12.45
N LYS A 404 16.34 -3.73 -11.12
CA LYS A 404 17.26 -2.81 -10.43
C LYS A 404 18.72 -3.16 -10.69
N THR A 405 19.10 -4.44 -10.55
CA THR A 405 20.48 -4.90 -10.83
C THR A 405 20.84 -4.75 -12.30
N GLN A 406 19.90 -5.00 -13.22
CA GLN A 406 20.12 -4.76 -14.65
C GLN A 406 20.32 -3.27 -14.96
N LEU A 407 19.54 -2.39 -14.34
CA LEU A 407 19.66 -0.95 -14.49
C LEU A 407 21.00 -0.44 -13.90
N GLU A 408 21.40 -0.91 -12.72
CA GLU A 408 22.69 -0.60 -12.10
C GLU A 408 23.85 -1.07 -12.98
N SER A 409 23.77 -2.30 -13.52
CA SER A 409 24.75 -2.84 -14.45
C SER A 409 24.88 -1.99 -15.73
N LYS A 410 23.76 -1.60 -16.34
CA LYS A 410 23.76 -0.72 -17.51
C LYS A 410 24.28 0.69 -17.21
N THR A 411 23.90 1.25 -16.07
CA THR A 411 24.39 2.55 -15.62
C THR A 411 25.90 2.53 -15.39
N ASN A 412 26.41 1.49 -14.73
CA ASN A 412 27.85 1.30 -14.51
C ASN A 412 28.61 1.08 -15.83
N GLN A 413 28.03 0.33 -16.77
CA GLN A 413 28.59 0.17 -18.11
C GLN A 413 28.71 1.53 -18.82
N HIS A 414 27.64 2.32 -18.85
CA HIS A 414 27.67 3.64 -19.49
C HIS A 414 28.61 4.62 -18.79
N LEU A 415 28.72 4.55 -17.46
CA LEU A 415 29.68 5.36 -16.71
C LEU A 415 31.12 5.01 -17.06
N LYS A 416 31.42 3.72 -17.26
CA LYS A 416 32.73 3.26 -17.73
C LYS A 416 33.00 3.70 -19.17
N GLU A 417 32.03 3.57 -20.08
CA GLU A 417 32.15 4.05 -21.46
C GLU A 417 32.39 5.56 -21.53
N LEU A 418 31.70 6.34 -20.69
CA LEU A 418 31.89 7.79 -20.59
C LEU A 418 33.29 8.13 -20.06
N GLN A 419 33.79 7.38 -19.08
CA GLN A 419 35.14 7.55 -18.56
C GLN A 419 36.20 7.23 -19.62
N ASP A 420 36.03 6.14 -20.38
CA ASP A 420 36.93 5.77 -21.49
C ASP A 420 36.95 6.86 -22.59
N ILE A 421 35.79 7.43 -22.92
CA ILE A 421 35.71 8.55 -23.90
C ILE A 421 36.42 9.79 -23.35
N LYS A 422 36.24 10.10 -22.07
CA LYS A 422 36.90 11.24 -21.41
C LYS A 422 38.43 11.09 -21.40
N ASP A 423 38.93 9.88 -21.17
CA ASP A 423 40.36 9.60 -21.18
C ASP A 423 40.93 9.66 -22.60
N LYS A 424 40.23 9.12 -23.61
CA LYS A 424 40.59 9.30 -25.03
C LYS A 424 40.60 10.77 -25.46
N TYR A 425 39.67 11.57 -24.96
CA TYR A 425 39.62 13.00 -25.22
C TYR A 425 40.83 13.72 -24.60
N ARG A 426 41.18 13.41 -23.35
CA ARG A 426 42.40 13.95 -22.69
C ARG A 426 43.67 13.59 -23.45
N GLU A 427 43.78 12.34 -23.93
CA GLU A 427 44.90 11.94 -24.77
C GLU A 427 44.95 12.71 -26.09
N ALA A 428 43.80 12.92 -26.75
CA ALA A 428 43.73 13.70 -27.97
C ALA A 428 44.13 15.17 -27.74
N GLU A 429 43.67 15.78 -26.65
CA GLU A 429 44.10 17.13 -26.25
C GLU A 429 45.60 17.20 -26.01
N GLN A 430 46.19 16.20 -25.35
CA GLN A 430 47.63 16.14 -25.12
C GLN A 430 48.40 16.04 -26.45
N ARG A 431 47.95 15.18 -27.37
CA ARG A 431 48.55 15.07 -28.72
C ARG A 431 48.49 16.40 -29.47
N VAL A 432 47.37 17.13 -29.39
CA VAL A 432 47.24 18.45 -30.01
C VAL A 432 48.23 19.46 -29.41
N ARG A 433 48.39 19.48 -28.07
CA ARG A 433 49.38 20.35 -27.42
C ARG A 433 50.81 20.04 -27.86
N ASP A 434 51.14 18.75 -28.00
CA ASP A 434 52.48 18.35 -28.42
C ASP A 434 52.73 18.68 -29.90
N LEU A 435 51.73 18.53 -30.77
CA LEU A 435 51.80 19.01 -32.17
C LEU A 435 51.93 20.53 -32.26
N GLN A 436 51.25 21.29 -31.40
CA GLN A 436 51.39 22.76 -31.34
C GLN A 436 52.80 23.18 -30.93
N LYS A 437 53.43 22.49 -29.96
CA LYS A 437 54.83 22.73 -29.60
C LYS A 437 55.76 22.45 -30.77
N LEU A 438 55.59 21.32 -31.44
CA LEU A 438 56.40 20.97 -32.60
C LEU A 438 56.23 21.97 -33.75
N GLN A 439 55.01 22.49 -33.95
CA GLN A 439 54.75 23.54 -34.93
C GLN A 439 55.43 24.86 -34.56
N ALA A 440 55.46 25.22 -33.27
CA ALA A 440 56.20 26.39 -32.80
C ALA A 440 57.71 26.24 -33.05
N GLU A 441 58.28 25.07 -32.72
CA GLU A 441 59.68 24.76 -33.02
C GLU A 441 60.00 24.84 -34.52
N TYR A 442 59.11 24.33 -35.38
CA TYR A 442 59.28 24.42 -36.84
C TYR A 442 59.20 25.87 -37.35
N ASN A 443 58.34 26.70 -36.75
CA ASN A 443 58.27 28.12 -37.08
C ASN A 443 59.56 28.85 -36.67
N ASP A 444 60.10 28.57 -35.48
CA ASP A 444 61.36 29.15 -35.00
C ASP A 444 62.55 28.73 -35.87
N GLN A 445 62.58 27.47 -36.30
CA GLN A 445 63.55 26.97 -37.29
C GLN A 445 63.39 27.69 -38.63
N THR A 446 62.17 27.88 -39.11
CA THR A 446 61.89 28.60 -40.36
C THR A 446 62.38 30.04 -40.28
N GLN A 447 62.12 30.74 -39.18
CA GLN A 447 62.63 32.10 -38.93
C GLN A 447 64.16 32.15 -38.93
N SER A 448 64.80 31.19 -38.25
CA SER A 448 66.26 31.07 -38.22
C SER A 448 66.85 30.83 -39.62
N ILE A 449 66.21 29.98 -40.42
CA ILE A 449 66.60 29.74 -41.82
C ILE A 449 66.43 31.02 -42.66
N THR A 450 65.32 31.76 -42.49
CA THR A 450 65.13 33.03 -43.22
C THR A 450 66.19 34.06 -42.86
N PHE A 451 66.55 34.18 -41.59
CA PHE A 451 67.63 35.06 -41.13
C PHE A 451 68.98 34.67 -41.73
N LEU A 452 69.32 33.38 -41.73
CA LEU A 452 70.56 32.89 -42.34
C LEU A 452 70.57 33.13 -43.86
N LYS A 453 69.44 32.95 -44.56
CA LYS A 453 69.33 33.27 -45.99
C LYS A 453 69.54 34.75 -46.27
N GLU A 454 68.99 35.64 -45.44
CA GLU A 454 69.19 37.09 -45.58
C GLU A 454 70.65 37.49 -45.34
N GLN A 455 71.30 36.89 -44.33
CA GLN A 455 72.73 37.08 -44.07
C GLN A 455 73.59 36.60 -45.25
N ILE A 456 73.27 35.45 -45.83
CA ILE A 456 73.95 34.92 -47.03
C ILE A 456 73.78 35.89 -48.20
N SER A 457 72.55 36.33 -48.50
CA SER A 457 72.27 37.29 -49.57
C SER A 457 73.01 38.63 -49.38
N SER A 458 73.10 39.12 -48.14
CA SER A 458 73.89 40.30 -47.79
C SER A 458 75.39 40.10 -48.05
N ALA A 459 75.92 38.93 -47.67
CA ALA A 459 77.32 38.56 -47.92
C ALA A 459 77.61 38.42 -49.43
N GLU A 460 76.72 37.77 -50.18
CA GLU A 460 76.80 37.66 -51.64
C GLU A 460 76.81 39.03 -52.32
N LYS A 461 75.95 39.97 -51.87
CA LYS A 461 75.93 41.34 -52.40
C LYS A 461 77.23 42.09 -52.11
N LYS A 462 77.76 42.00 -50.88
CA LYS A 462 79.07 42.58 -50.53
C LYS A 462 80.20 42.00 -51.37
N MET A 463 80.16 40.71 -51.66
CA MET A 463 81.13 40.04 -52.52
C MET A 463 81.04 40.54 -53.97
N GLN A 464 79.83 40.74 -54.50
CA GLN A 464 79.61 41.35 -55.82
C GLN A 464 80.11 42.80 -55.88
N ASP A 465 79.83 43.60 -54.85
CA ASP A 465 80.30 44.98 -54.75
C ASP A 465 81.85 45.03 -54.70
N TYR A 466 82.46 44.09 -53.96
CA TYR A 466 83.92 43.94 -53.92
C TYR A 466 84.52 43.56 -55.28
N ASP A 467 83.91 42.62 -56.01
CA ASP A 467 84.32 42.24 -57.37
C ASP A 467 84.18 43.42 -58.35
N MET A 468 83.10 44.21 -58.24
CA MET A 468 82.91 45.43 -59.01
C MET A 468 83.96 46.50 -58.68
N LEU A 469 84.29 46.67 -57.39
CA LEU A 469 85.35 47.57 -56.95
C LEU A 469 86.72 47.10 -57.46
N GLN A 470 87.01 45.81 -57.44
CA GLN A 470 88.24 45.24 -57.99
C GLN A 470 88.34 45.45 -59.51
N LYS A 471 87.24 45.26 -60.25
CA LYS A 471 87.17 45.59 -61.68
C LYS A 471 87.34 47.08 -61.94
N ALA A 472 86.76 47.95 -61.10
CA ALA A 472 86.96 49.40 -61.21
C ALA A 472 88.41 49.80 -60.88
N ASP A 473 89.03 49.21 -59.86
CA ASP A 473 90.43 49.44 -59.51
C ASP A 473 91.38 49.00 -60.62
N THR A 474 91.14 47.83 -61.23
CA THR A 474 91.93 47.39 -62.40
C THR A 474 91.74 48.30 -63.61
N ARG A 475 90.52 48.78 -63.88
CA ARG A 475 90.26 49.81 -64.92
C ARG A 475 90.93 51.14 -64.59
N ASN A 476 90.88 51.59 -63.33
CA ASN A 476 91.53 52.81 -62.88
C ASN A 476 93.04 52.70 -63.00
N LYS A 477 93.65 51.56 -62.64
CA LYS A 477 95.07 51.31 -62.87
C LYS A 477 95.44 51.38 -64.36
N GLN A 478 94.63 50.77 -65.23
CA GLN A 478 94.82 50.87 -66.68
C GLN A 478 94.64 52.30 -67.20
N GLU A 479 93.66 53.04 -66.69
CA GLU A 479 93.44 54.44 -67.10
C GLU A 479 94.52 55.36 -66.54
N ILE A 480 95.03 55.12 -65.34
CA ILE A 480 96.21 55.80 -64.79
C ILE A 480 97.41 55.52 -65.69
N GLN A 481 97.62 54.27 -66.15
CA GLN A 481 98.68 53.97 -67.11
C GLN A 481 98.49 54.73 -68.43
N ARG A 482 97.27 54.74 -69.01
CA ARG A 482 96.97 55.54 -70.21
C ARG A 482 97.12 57.03 -69.98
N GLN A 483 96.77 57.53 -68.80
CA GLN A 483 96.94 58.93 -68.43
C GLN A 483 98.41 59.26 -68.18
N GLN A 484 99.21 58.35 -67.63
CA GLN A 484 100.66 58.51 -67.54
C GLN A 484 101.28 58.52 -68.92
N GLU A 485 100.87 57.65 -69.84
CA GLU A 485 101.27 57.70 -71.25
C GLU A 485 100.84 59.00 -71.92
N ARG A 486 99.59 59.44 -71.70
CA ARG A 486 99.08 60.73 -72.21
C ARG A 486 99.77 61.91 -71.57
N ILE A 487 100.14 61.87 -70.28
CA ILE A 487 100.93 62.89 -69.59
C ILE A 487 102.33 62.87 -70.17
N LEU A 488 102.93 61.73 -70.47
CA LEU A 488 104.21 61.66 -71.19
C LEU A 488 104.09 62.30 -72.58
N VAL A 489 103.02 62.00 -73.32
CA VAL A 489 102.72 62.62 -74.62
C VAL A 489 102.38 64.10 -74.46
N LEU A 490 101.69 64.49 -73.40
CA LEU A 490 101.30 65.85 -73.10
C LEU A 490 102.46 66.64 -72.52
N GLU A 491 103.42 66.07 -71.79
CA GLU A 491 104.66 66.68 -71.34
C GLU A 491 105.58 66.91 -72.54
N ASN A 492 105.63 65.94 -73.47
CA ASN A 492 106.22 66.14 -74.80
C ASN A 492 105.47 67.24 -75.58
N LYS A 493 104.14 67.28 -75.49
CA LYS A 493 103.34 68.33 -76.14
C LYS A 493 103.37 69.66 -75.40
N LEU A 494 103.58 69.72 -74.08
CA LEU A 494 103.61 70.90 -73.21
C LEU A 494 105.01 71.51 -73.24
N GLN A 495 106.06 70.69 -73.44
CA GLN A 495 107.32 71.17 -74.01
C GLN A 495 107.14 71.79 -75.40
N SER A 496 106.13 71.37 -76.16
CA SER A 496 105.78 71.96 -77.47
C SER A 496 104.65 73.01 -77.44
N MET A 497 103.96 73.21 -76.30
CA MET A 497 102.72 74.00 -76.13
C MET A 497 102.66 74.84 -74.84
N GLU A 498 103.75 74.96 -74.08
CA GLU A 498 104.07 76.21 -73.37
C GLU A 498 104.26 77.38 -74.37
N ALA A 499 104.30 77.07 -75.66
CA ALA A 499 103.83 77.94 -76.74
C ALA A 499 102.29 77.86 -76.89
N VAL A 500 101.59 78.86 -76.31
CA VAL A 500 100.24 79.35 -76.70
C VAL A 500 99.01 78.77 -75.96
N ASN A 501 98.71 79.39 -74.82
CA ASN A 501 97.44 80.03 -74.39
C ASN A 501 96.02 79.51 -74.79
N SER A 502 95.18 79.36 -73.74
CA SER A 502 93.87 80.05 -73.47
C SER A 502 92.49 79.50 -73.93
N SER A 503 91.59 79.28 -72.93
CA SER A 503 90.11 79.59 -72.82
C SER A 503 89.09 78.90 -73.79
N GLN A 504 87.79 78.61 -73.55
CA GLN A 504 86.72 79.00 -72.60
C GLN A 504 85.37 78.22 -72.88
N ASN A 505 84.56 77.85 -71.85
CA ASN A 505 83.06 77.86 -71.69
C ASN A 505 82.06 77.31 -72.81
N PRO A 506 80.68 77.44 -72.72
CA PRO A 506 79.67 76.68 -71.91
C PRO A 506 78.28 76.34 -72.61
N ASN A 507 77.35 75.65 -71.89
CA ASN A 507 75.86 75.79 -71.78
C ASN A 507 74.74 75.20 -72.72
N MET A 508 73.60 74.87 -72.04
CA MET A 508 72.13 74.87 -72.36
C MET A 508 71.38 73.53 -72.62
N ILE A 509 70.57 73.00 -71.67
CA ILE A 509 69.11 73.11 -71.35
C ILE A 509 68.14 72.48 -72.39
N GLU A 510 67.22 71.61 -71.94
CA GLU A 510 65.91 71.38 -72.60
C GLU A 510 64.78 71.06 -71.60
N THR A 511 63.64 71.76 -71.73
CA THR A 511 62.49 71.83 -70.80
C THR A 511 61.20 71.32 -71.45
N ASN A 512 61.05 70.01 -71.63
CA ASN A 512 59.85 69.42 -72.27
C ASN A 512 59.15 68.34 -71.41
N ASP A 513 59.86 67.69 -70.48
CA ASP A 513 59.33 66.56 -69.68
C ASP A 513 58.28 66.95 -68.61
N ILE A 514 58.22 68.22 -68.22
CA ILE A 514 57.40 68.68 -67.08
C ILE A 514 55.89 68.70 -67.43
N LEU A 515 55.54 68.84 -68.70
CA LEU A 515 54.14 68.96 -69.12
C LEU A 515 53.44 67.60 -69.25
N GLU A 516 54.17 66.54 -69.60
CA GLU A 516 53.60 65.19 -69.75
C GLU A 516 53.32 64.54 -68.37
N GLU A 517 54.21 64.75 -67.40
CA GLU A 517 54.06 64.36 -66.00
C GLU A 517 52.77 64.93 -65.36
N LYS A 518 52.48 66.21 -65.61
CA LYS A 518 51.30 66.89 -65.05
C LYS A 518 49.97 66.26 -65.49
N CYS A 519 49.90 65.78 -66.74
CA CYS A 519 48.69 65.15 -67.28
C CYS A 519 48.48 63.73 -66.72
N LYS A 520 49.57 62.96 -66.55
CA LYS A 520 49.55 61.63 -65.90
C LYS A 520 49.12 61.74 -64.44
N MET A 521 49.60 62.75 -63.72
CA MET A 521 49.25 62.97 -62.32
C MET A 521 47.77 63.32 -62.12
N LYS A 522 47.16 64.08 -63.03
CA LYS A 522 45.72 64.41 -62.96
C LYS A 522 44.81 63.17 -63.09
N LYS A 523 45.13 62.27 -64.03
CA LYS A 523 44.38 61.01 -64.20
C LYS A 523 44.50 60.10 -62.97
N ALA A 524 45.69 60.03 -62.36
CA ALA A 524 45.90 59.25 -61.14
C ALA A 524 45.06 59.76 -59.95
N VAL A 525 44.89 61.08 -59.83
CA VAL A 525 44.07 61.68 -58.77
C VAL A 525 42.58 61.36 -58.95
N GLU A 526 42.06 61.44 -60.18
CA GLU A 526 40.67 61.08 -60.49
C GLU A 526 40.39 59.59 -60.20
N ASP A 527 41.32 58.69 -60.56
CA ASP A 527 41.21 57.26 -60.26
C ASP A 527 41.25 56.96 -58.76
N LEU A 528 42.09 57.68 -57.99
CA LEU A 528 42.15 57.54 -56.53
C LEU A 528 40.87 58.03 -55.85
N GLN A 529 40.25 59.10 -56.35
CA GLN A 529 38.96 59.59 -55.85
C GLN A 529 37.83 58.57 -56.08
N LEU A 530 37.78 57.93 -57.25
CA LEU A 530 36.81 56.87 -57.52
C LEU A 530 37.03 55.64 -56.62
N LYS A 531 38.28 55.25 -56.37
CA LYS A 531 38.62 54.15 -55.45
C LYS A 531 38.24 54.49 -54.01
N LEU A 532 38.47 55.74 -53.57
CA LEU A 532 38.09 56.22 -52.23
C LEU A 532 36.57 56.18 -52.05
N GLY A 533 35.81 56.66 -53.03
CA GLY A 533 34.34 56.61 -52.96
C GLY A 533 33.76 55.18 -52.95
N LYS A 534 34.44 54.19 -53.53
CA LYS A 534 34.06 52.78 -53.37
C LYS A 534 34.34 52.27 -51.96
N ARG A 535 35.51 52.62 -51.39
CA ARG A 535 35.87 52.26 -50.02
C ARG A 535 34.96 52.88 -48.98
N ASP A 536 34.51 54.12 -49.17
CA ASP A 536 33.56 54.78 -48.25
C ASP A 536 32.19 54.08 -48.22
N LYS A 537 31.73 53.54 -49.37
CA LYS A 537 30.50 52.73 -49.44
C LYS A 537 30.67 51.39 -48.74
N GLU A 538 31.82 50.73 -48.90
CA GLU A 538 32.15 49.49 -48.19
C GLU A 538 32.20 49.71 -46.67
N VAL A 539 32.85 50.80 -46.23
CA VAL A 539 32.93 51.18 -44.81
C VAL A 539 31.56 51.51 -44.23
N SER A 540 30.69 52.19 -44.99
CA SER A 540 29.31 52.48 -44.57
C SER A 540 28.48 51.19 -44.43
N SER A 541 28.63 50.25 -45.36
CA SER A 541 27.95 48.94 -45.29
C SER A 541 28.44 48.10 -44.11
N MET A 542 29.76 48.06 -43.88
CA MET A 542 30.33 47.38 -42.71
C MET A 542 29.88 48.01 -41.39
N SER A 543 29.79 49.34 -41.33
CA SER A 543 29.36 50.06 -40.13
C SER A 543 27.90 49.74 -39.79
N ALA A 544 27.01 49.71 -40.79
CA ALA A 544 25.62 49.28 -40.60
C ALA A 544 25.52 47.82 -40.11
N HIS A 545 26.40 46.95 -40.59
CA HIS A 545 26.46 45.55 -40.15
C HIS A 545 26.93 45.43 -38.69
N ILE A 546 27.94 46.22 -38.29
CA ILE A 546 28.42 46.30 -36.90
C ILE A 546 27.33 46.82 -35.96
N GLU A 547 26.56 47.83 -36.37
CA GLU A 547 25.45 48.36 -35.57
C GLU A 547 24.33 47.32 -35.39
N SER A 548 24.00 46.57 -36.45
CA SER A 548 23.03 45.45 -36.37
C SER A 548 23.51 44.35 -35.41
N LEU A 549 24.79 43.95 -35.49
CA LEU A 549 25.36 42.96 -34.57
C LEU A 549 25.38 43.45 -33.11
N ARG A 550 25.67 44.74 -32.87
CA ARG A 550 25.59 45.33 -31.53
C ARG A 550 24.16 45.30 -30.99
N ALA A 551 23.16 45.60 -31.81
CA ALA A 551 21.75 45.50 -31.39
C ALA A 551 21.36 44.06 -31.03
N GLN A 552 21.81 43.06 -31.80
CA GLN A 552 21.57 41.65 -31.50
C GLN A 552 22.25 41.20 -30.20
N ILE A 553 23.50 41.62 -29.96
CA ILE A 553 24.22 41.34 -28.70
C ILE A 553 23.47 41.93 -27.51
N ASN A 554 23.04 43.20 -27.58
CA ASN A 554 22.28 43.84 -26.51
C ASN A 554 20.95 43.13 -26.21
N ALA A 555 20.25 42.66 -27.25
CA ALA A 555 19.03 41.89 -27.09
C ALA A 555 19.29 40.55 -26.37
N LEU A 556 20.35 39.83 -26.75
CA LEU A 556 20.75 38.58 -26.09
C LEU A 556 21.17 38.81 -24.64
N GLU A 557 21.95 39.85 -24.35
CA GLU A 557 22.32 40.21 -22.98
C GLU A 557 21.10 40.51 -22.10
N SER A 558 20.11 41.24 -22.63
CA SER A 558 18.87 41.53 -21.92
C SER A 558 18.08 40.24 -21.60
N LYS A 559 18.06 39.29 -22.55
CA LYS A 559 17.41 37.99 -22.39
C LYS A 559 18.14 37.14 -21.35
N CYS A 560 19.47 37.09 -21.36
CA CYS A 560 20.29 36.43 -20.33
C CYS A 560 19.99 37.00 -18.94
N LYS A 561 20.04 38.34 -18.76
CA LYS A 561 19.72 38.99 -17.49
C LYS A 561 18.30 38.68 -16.99
N SER A 562 17.33 38.54 -17.90
CA SER A 562 15.97 38.12 -17.55
C SER A 562 15.88 36.65 -17.15
N GLY A 563 16.72 35.79 -17.76
CA GLY A 563 16.87 34.38 -17.41
C GLY A 563 17.48 34.22 -16.01
N ASP A 564 18.53 34.96 -15.69
CA ASP A 564 19.18 34.94 -14.37
C ASP A 564 18.19 35.29 -13.25
N LYS A 565 17.37 36.33 -13.45
CA LYS A 565 16.29 36.69 -12.49
C LYS A 565 15.26 35.58 -12.31
N LYS A 566 14.92 34.84 -13.37
CA LYS A 566 14.00 33.69 -13.27
C LYS A 566 14.64 32.53 -12.52
N VAL A 567 15.93 32.26 -12.76
CA VAL A 567 16.69 31.24 -12.03
C VAL A 567 16.75 31.59 -10.54
N ASP A 568 17.04 32.84 -10.18
CA ASP A 568 17.05 33.29 -8.79
C ASP A 568 15.70 33.11 -8.08
N LEU A 569 14.59 33.35 -8.78
CA LEU A 569 13.24 33.10 -8.26
C LEU A 569 13.00 31.60 -8.04
N LEU A 570 13.34 30.78 -9.04
CA LEU A 570 13.20 29.32 -8.93
C LEU A 570 14.07 28.74 -7.80
N VAL A 571 15.28 29.24 -7.59
CA VAL A 571 16.14 28.83 -6.47
C VAL A 571 15.51 29.19 -5.12
N LYS A 572 14.88 30.36 -5.00
CA LYS A 572 14.17 30.75 -3.77
C LYS A 572 12.97 29.87 -3.50
N ASP A 573 12.18 29.55 -4.53
CA ASP A 573 11.01 28.70 -4.36
C ASP A 573 11.41 27.24 -4.10
N ASN A 574 12.47 26.74 -4.74
CA ASN A 574 13.02 25.41 -4.43
C ASN A 574 13.46 25.31 -2.96
N LYS A 575 14.16 26.34 -2.44
CA LYS A 575 14.54 26.38 -1.02
C LYS A 575 13.33 26.38 -0.07
N LYS A 576 12.24 27.07 -0.43
CA LYS A 576 11.01 27.04 0.38
C LYS A 576 10.39 25.64 0.38
N LEU A 577 10.30 25.01 -0.78
CA LEU A 577 9.76 23.66 -0.93
C LEU A 577 10.62 22.63 -0.17
N GLU A 578 11.95 22.75 -0.19
CA GLU A 578 12.85 21.92 0.63
C GLU A 578 12.54 22.06 2.13
N VAL A 579 12.37 23.29 2.62
CA VAL A 579 12.01 23.55 4.02
C VAL A 579 10.63 22.99 4.39
N GLU A 580 9.63 23.14 3.51
CA GLU A 580 8.29 22.57 3.72
C GLU A 580 8.33 21.02 3.74
N LEU A 581 9.14 20.42 2.87
CA LEU A 581 9.30 18.97 2.78
C LEU A 581 10.04 18.40 4.00
N GLU A 582 11.05 19.10 4.51
CA GLU A 582 11.69 18.76 5.79
C GLU A 582 10.71 18.85 6.97
N ALA A 583 9.87 19.90 7.01
CA ALA A 583 8.86 20.05 8.05
C ALA A 583 7.80 18.94 7.99
N PHE A 584 7.39 18.54 6.78
CA PHE A 584 6.47 17.42 6.58
C PHE A 584 7.08 16.10 7.04
N SER A 585 8.35 15.84 6.68
CA SER A 585 9.07 14.64 7.11
C SER A 585 9.13 14.50 8.63
N ARG A 586 9.41 15.61 9.35
CA ARG A 586 9.41 15.64 10.82
C ARG A 586 8.03 15.32 11.40
N LYS A 587 6.97 15.96 10.89
CA LYS A 587 5.59 15.68 11.35
C LYS A 587 5.17 14.22 11.10
N SER A 588 5.57 13.65 9.96
CA SER A 588 5.32 12.23 9.65
C SER A 588 6.08 11.30 10.59
N HIS A 589 7.33 11.63 10.91
CA HIS A 589 8.13 10.89 11.88
C HIS A 589 7.51 10.92 13.29
N ASP A 590 7.05 12.09 13.74
CA ASP A 590 6.37 12.24 15.03
C ASP A 590 5.05 11.47 15.08
N ALA A 591 4.25 11.51 13.99
CA ALA A 591 3.01 10.75 13.88
C ALA A 591 3.28 9.23 13.90
N SER A 592 4.32 8.76 13.21
CA SER A 592 4.77 7.38 13.26
C SER A 592 5.19 6.97 14.68
N GLY A 593 5.92 7.83 15.39
CA GLY A 593 6.27 7.62 16.80
C GLY A 593 5.04 7.49 17.71
N GLN A 594 4.03 8.35 17.52
CA GLN A 594 2.77 8.25 18.27
C GLN A 594 2.02 6.95 17.98
N LEU A 595 1.99 6.48 16.73
CA LEU A 595 1.37 5.19 16.37
C LEU A 595 2.05 4.00 17.05
N VAL A 596 3.37 4.03 17.22
CA VAL A 596 4.10 2.99 17.97
C VAL A 596 3.67 2.97 19.44
N ILE A 597 3.53 4.15 20.07
CA ILE A 597 3.08 4.27 21.46
C ILE A 597 1.64 3.72 21.61
N ILE A 598 0.72 4.14 20.73
CA ILE A 598 -0.67 3.65 20.73
C ILE A 598 -0.72 2.13 20.53
N SER A 599 0.08 1.60 19.60
CA SER A 599 0.16 0.15 19.36
C SER A 599 0.67 -0.61 20.59
N GLN A 600 1.66 -0.05 21.30
CA GLN A 600 2.18 -0.65 22.53
C GLN A 600 1.14 -0.61 23.67
N GLU A 601 0.36 0.46 23.80
CA GLU A 601 -0.74 0.55 24.76
C GLU A 601 -1.88 -0.42 24.44
N LEU A 602 -2.24 -0.56 23.17
CA LEU A 602 -3.25 -1.52 22.71
C LEU A 602 -2.84 -2.94 23.08
N LEU A 603 -1.56 -3.28 22.85
CA LEU A 603 -1.02 -4.60 23.15
C LEU A 603 -0.97 -4.88 24.66
N LYS A 604 -0.70 -3.86 25.49
CA LYS A 604 -0.86 -3.96 26.95
C LYS A 604 -2.31 -4.21 27.36
N LYS A 605 -3.26 -3.47 26.75
CA LYS A 605 -4.70 -3.66 27.01
C LYS A 605 -5.17 -5.06 26.59
N GLU A 606 -4.72 -5.54 25.44
CA GLU A 606 -5.03 -6.90 24.97
C GLU A 606 -4.53 -7.98 25.93
N ARG A 607 -3.31 -7.83 26.46
CA ARG A 607 -2.78 -8.73 27.51
C ARG A 607 -3.65 -8.70 28.77
N SER A 608 -4.00 -7.51 29.27
CA SER A 608 -4.85 -7.38 30.45
C SER A 608 -6.25 -7.98 30.25
N LEU A 609 -6.79 -7.85 29.03
CA LEU A 609 -8.09 -8.41 28.68
C LEU A 609 -8.02 -9.95 28.60
N ASN A 610 -6.94 -10.49 28.05
CA ASN A 610 -6.70 -11.93 28.03
C ASN A 610 -6.51 -12.50 29.45
N GLU A 611 -5.85 -11.76 30.33
CA GLU A 611 -5.72 -12.13 31.75
C GLU A 611 -7.07 -12.12 32.47
N LEU A 612 -7.91 -11.10 32.24
CA LEU A 612 -9.28 -11.06 32.77
C LEU A 612 -10.16 -12.20 32.21
N ARG A 613 -10.01 -12.54 30.92
CA ARG A 613 -10.70 -13.70 30.32
C ARG A 613 -10.23 -15.01 30.95
N ALA A 614 -8.93 -15.15 31.20
CA ALA A 614 -8.38 -16.32 31.86
C ALA A 614 -8.92 -16.43 33.30
N LEU A 615 -8.94 -15.33 34.06
CA LEU A 615 -9.52 -15.29 35.40
C LEU A 615 -11.02 -15.61 35.41
N LEU A 616 -11.78 -15.18 34.40
CA LEU A 616 -13.20 -15.49 34.29
C LEU A 616 -13.44 -16.97 33.95
N LEU A 617 -12.61 -17.54 33.07
CA LEU A 617 -12.62 -18.98 32.78
C LEU A 617 -12.18 -19.81 33.99
N GLU A 618 -11.21 -19.33 34.76
CA GLU A 618 -10.74 -19.93 36.01
C GLU A 618 -11.82 -19.85 37.09
N ALA A 619 -12.53 -18.73 37.21
CA ALA A 619 -13.68 -18.57 38.10
C ALA A 619 -14.81 -19.54 37.73
N ASN A 620 -15.07 -19.78 36.45
CA ASN A 620 -16.01 -20.81 35.99
C ASN A 620 -15.50 -22.25 36.18
N ARG A 621 -14.18 -22.45 36.34
CA ARG A 621 -13.56 -23.74 36.63
C ARG A 621 -13.53 -24.07 38.12
N HIS A 622 -13.63 -23.06 39.00
CA HIS A 622 -13.98 -23.29 40.39
C HIS A 622 -15.46 -23.72 40.42
N SER A 623 -15.64 -25.04 40.48
CA SER A 623 -16.89 -25.80 40.57
C SER A 623 -18.08 -25.03 41.16
N PRO A 624 -19.34 -25.29 40.71
CA PRO A 624 -20.57 -24.87 41.41
C PRO A 624 -20.72 -25.51 42.82
N GLY A 625 -19.63 -25.96 43.43
CA GLY A 625 -19.51 -26.54 44.77
C GLY A 625 -20.26 -25.75 45.83
N PRO A 626 -20.04 -24.44 46.04
CA PRO A 626 -20.75 -23.72 47.09
C PRO A 626 -22.26 -23.68 46.85
N GLU A 627 -22.71 -23.54 45.61
CA GLU A 627 -24.15 -23.45 45.28
C GLU A 627 -24.86 -24.82 45.36
N LYS A 628 -24.19 -25.88 44.90
CA LYS A 628 -24.68 -27.27 45.00
C LYS A 628 -24.62 -27.79 46.44
N ASP A 629 -23.60 -27.42 47.21
CA ASP A 629 -23.48 -27.82 48.61
C ASP A 629 -24.45 -27.04 49.49
N LEU A 630 -24.69 -25.76 49.21
CA LEU A 630 -25.76 -24.99 49.87
C LEU A 630 -27.14 -25.60 49.54
N SER A 631 -27.41 -25.93 48.28
CA SER A 631 -28.68 -26.58 47.89
C SER A 631 -28.88 -27.93 48.58
N ARG A 632 -27.81 -28.73 48.74
CA ARG A 632 -27.85 -30.00 49.48
C ARG A 632 -28.12 -29.79 50.96
N GLU A 633 -27.46 -28.82 51.59
CA GLU A 633 -27.66 -28.54 53.02
C GLU A 633 -29.07 -27.98 53.29
N VAL A 634 -29.60 -27.15 52.39
CA VAL A 634 -31.00 -26.68 52.44
C VAL A 634 -31.98 -27.85 52.38
N HIS A 635 -31.80 -28.79 51.44
CA HIS A 635 -32.64 -29.99 51.38
C HIS A 635 -32.54 -30.87 52.64
N LYS A 636 -31.35 -30.96 53.25
CA LYS A 636 -31.14 -31.69 54.51
C LYS A 636 -31.84 -31.00 55.68
N ALA A 637 -31.81 -29.67 55.74
CA ALA A 637 -32.50 -28.86 56.76
C ALA A 637 -34.03 -28.97 56.62
N ASP A 638 -34.57 -28.89 55.41
CA ASP A 638 -36.00 -29.06 55.15
C ASP A 638 -36.50 -30.46 55.56
N TRP A 639 -35.69 -31.50 55.32
CA TRP A 639 -36.01 -32.85 55.74
C TRP A 639 -36.07 -32.99 57.27
N ARG A 640 -35.06 -32.47 57.98
CA ARG A 640 -35.05 -32.44 59.45
C ARG A 640 -36.23 -31.67 60.01
N SER A 641 -36.64 -30.57 59.36
CA SER A 641 -37.83 -29.81 59.75
C SER A 641 -39.12 -30.64 59.63
N LYS A 642 -39.28 -31.43 58.55
CA LYS A 642 -40.44 -32.33 58.39
C LYS A 642 -40.47 -33.45 59.43
N GLU A 643 -39.32 -34.05 59.70
CA GLU A 643 -39.19 -35.09 60.74
C GLU A 643 -39.56 -34.54 62.13
N GLN A 644 -39.08 -33.34 62.46
CA GLN A 644 -39.39 -32.66 63.72
C GLN A 644 -40.88 -32.35 63.85
N LYS A 645 -41.53 -31.87 62.77
CA LYS A 645 -42.98 -31.62 62.75
C LYS A 645 -43.80 -32.89 63.00
N LEU A 646 -43.39 -34.01 62.40
CA LEU A 646 -44.06 -35.31 62.64
C LEU A 646 -43.90 -35.77 64.09
N LYS A 647 -42.72 -35.59 64.69
CA LYS A 647 -42.48 -35.87 66.12
C LYS A 647 -43.35 -35.00 67.03
N GLU A 648 -43.45 -33.70 66.74
CA GLU A 648 -44.30 -32.76 67.47
C GLU A 648 -45.79 -33.11 67.34
N GLU A 649 -46.26 -33.49 66.14
CA GLU A 649 -47.64 -33.94 65.93
C GLU A 649 -47.95 -35.23 66.70
N ILE A 650 -47.01 -36.18 66.77
CA ILE A 650 -47.14 -37.40 67.59
C ILE A 650 -47.27 -37.05 69.08
N ILE A 651 -46.45 -36.13 69.59
CA ILE A 651 -46.54 -35.67 70.98
C ILE A 651 -47.89 -35.01 71.24
N ALA A 652 -48.31 -34.08 70.38
CA ALA A 652 -49.59 -33.39 70.51
C ALA A 652 -50.79 -34.34 70.43
N LEU A 653 -50.74 -35.37 69.57
CA LEU A 653 -51.79 -36.40 69.47
C LEU A 653 -51.83 -37.27 70.74
N ARG A 654 -50.67 -37.65 71.29
CA ARG A 654 -50.58 -38.39 72.57
C ARG A 654 -51.10 -37.56 73.75
N GLU A 655 -50.78 -36.27 73.80
CA GLU A 655 -51.30 -35.36 74.83
C GLU A 655 -52.82 -35.20 74.74
N LYS A 656 -53.37 -35.02 73.53
CA LYS A 656 -54.82 -34.99 73.31
C LYS A 656 -55.51 -36.27 73.75
N LEU A 657 -54.91 -37.43 73.46
CA LEU A 657 -55.39 -38.72 73.93
C LEU A 657 -55.38 -38.82 75.46
N ILE A 658 -54.32 -38.33 76.13
CA ILE A 658 -54.23 -38.30 77.60
C ILE A 658 -55.27 -37.35 78.21
N ILE A 659 -55.53 -36.19 77.59
CA ILE A 659 -56.55 -35.24 78.06
C ILE A 659 -57.93 -35.86 77.94
N LEU A 660 -58.26 -36.48 76.81
CA LEU A 660 -59.54 -37.18 76.61
C LEU A 660 -59.72 -38.37 77.58
N ASP A 661 -58.63 -39.07 77.92
CA ASP A 661 -58.66 -40.16 78.91
C ASP A 661 -58.85 -39.63 80.34
N LYS A 662 -58.23 -38.48 80.66
CA LYS A 662 -58.46 -37.77 81.93
C LYS A 662 -59.88 -37.22 82.04
N GLU A 663 -60.43 -36.65 80.96
CA GLU A 663 -61.83 -36.21 80.88
C GLU A 663 -62.80 -37.38 81.04
N LYS A 664 -62.48 -38.57 80.49
CA LYS A 664 -63.23 -39.81 80.77
C LYS A 664 -63.13 -40.25 82.24
N SER A 665 -61.98 -40.07 82.89
CA SER A 665 -61.76 -40.47 84.29
C SER A 665 -62.28 -39.47 85.33
N GLY A 666 -62.50 -38.21 84.94
CA GLY A 666 -62.91 -37.11 85.83
C GLY A 666 -64.41 -36.85 85.91
N VAL A 667 -65.23 -37.57 85.13
CA VAL A 667 -66.70 -37.53 85.26
C VAL A 667 -67.12 -38.46 86.41
N ASP A 668 -67.62 -37.84 87.47
CA ASP A 668 -67.97 -38.46 88.74
C ASP A 668 -68.74 -39.79 88.61
N GLN A 669 -68.22 -40.76 89.34
CA GLN A 669 -68.72 -42.11 89.47
C GLN A 669 -69.97 -42.14 90.35
N ARG A 670 -71.09 -41.59 89.87
CA ARG A 670 -72.45 -41.83 90.42
C ARG A 670 -73.52 -41.42 89.41
N ARG A 671 -74.07 -42.44 88.74
CA ARG A 671 -75.29 -42.43 87.92
C ARG A 671 -75.19 -41.62 86.62
N TYR A 672 -74.83 -42.27 85.52
CA TYR A 672 -75.68 -42.44 84.33
C TYR A 672 -74.95 -43.30 83.31
N SER A 673 -75.61 -44.38 82.89
CA SER A 673 -75.23 -45.24 81.77
C SER A 673 -75.62 -44.53 80.48
N LEU A 674 -74.67 -43.84 79.84
CA LEU A 674 -74.61 -43.63 78.39
C LEU A 674 -73.24 -42.98 78.09
N ILE A 675 -72.25 -43.79 77.70
CA ILE A 675 -71.05 -43.28 77.06
C ILE A 675 -71.52 -42.67 75.74
N ASP A 676 -71.25 -41.37 75.52
CA ASP A 676 -71.57 -40.71 74.25
C ASP A 676 -70.72 -41.35 73.13
N PRO A 677 -71.32 -42.06 72.15
CA PRO A 677 -70.58 -42.74 71.08
C PRO A 677 -69.75 -41.78 70.22
N ALA A 678 -70.02 -40.47 70.28
CA ALA A 678 -69.20 -39.45 69.62
C ALA A 678 -67.78 -39.34 70.22
N THR A 679 -67.64 -39.45 71.54
CA THR A 679 -66.33 -39.35 72.22
C THR A 679 -65.46 -40.60 72.03
N GLU A 680 -66.10 -41.77 71.94
CA GLU A 680 -65.41 -43.03 71.66
C GLU A 680 -64.96 -43.11 70.20
N SER A 681 -65.80 -42.63 69.27
CA SER A 681 -65.45 -42.43 67.86
C SER A 681 -64.28 -41.44 67.69
N GLU A 682 -64.25 -40.36 68.47
CA GLU A 682 -63.17 -39.37 68.42
C GLU A 682 -61.83 -39.93 68.95
N VAL A 683 -61.85 -40.73 70.02
CA VAL A 683 -60.64 -41.41 70.53
C VAL A 683 -60.09 -42.41 69.51
N LEU A 684 -60.95 -43.22 68.89
CA LEU A 684 -60.56 -44.14 67.81
C LEU A 684 -59.97 -43.40 66.61
N ARG A 685 -60.56 -42.27 66.23
CA ARG A 685 -60.06 -41.40 65.14
C ARG A 685 -58.69 -40.82 65.46
N LEU A 686 -58.48 -40.35 66.69
CA LEU A 686 -57.17 -39.81 67.13
C LEU A 686 -56.11 -40.91 67.27
N GLN A 687 -56.48 -42.11 67.72
CA GLN A 687 -55.59 -43.28 67.74
C GLN A 687 -55.19 -43.69 66.33
N GLN A 688 -56.13 -43.76 65.39
CA GLN A 688 -55.82 -44.08 64.00
C GLN A 688 -54.93 -43.01 63.36
N ARG A 689 -55.19 -41.72 63.64
CA ARG A 689 -54.34 -40.62 63.17
C ARG A 689 -52.93 -40.68 63.77
N LEU A 690 -52.80 -41.03 65.05
CA LEU A 690 -51.51 -41.21 65.71
C LEU A 690 -50.71 -42.35 65.08
N VAL A 691 -51.33 -43.50 64.83
CA VAL A 691 -50.65 -44.63 64.16
C VAL A 691 -50.21 -44.24 62.75
N SER A 692 -51.07 -43.56 61.98
CA SER A 692 -50.71 -43.08 60.64
C SER A 692 -49.56 -42.07 60.64
N THR A 693 -49.48 -41.16 61.62
CA THR A 693 -48.37 -40.21 61.72
C THR A 693 -47.07 -40.86 62.22
N GLU A 694 -47.17 -41.86 63.10
CA GLU A 694 -46.03 -42.70 63.52
C GLU A 694 -45.46 -43.52 62.36
N ASP A 695 -46.31 -44.09 61.51
CA ASP A 695 -45.87 -44.81 60.31
C ASP A 695 -45.26 -43.86 59.27
N ALA A 696 -45.84 -42.66 59.08
CA ALA A 696 -45.27 -41.63 58.21
C ALA A 696 -43.87 -41.18 58.69
N LEU A 697 -43.67 -41.04 60.00
CA LEU A 697 -42.35 -40.73 60.58
C LEU A 697 -41.37 -41.88 60.35
N ARG A 698 -41.80 -43.13 60.50
CA ARG A 698 -40.95 -44.31 60.25
C ARG A 698 -40.47 -44.38 58.81
N ILE A 699 -41.38 -44.18 57.85
CA ILE A 699 -41.06 -44.15 56.42
C ILE A 699 -40.11 -42.99 56.10
N ALA A 700 -40.34 -41.81 56.65
CA ALA A 700 -39.47 -40.65 56.45
C ALA A 700 -38.05 -40.87 57.03
N LEU A 701 -37.93 -41.54 58.17
CA LEU A 701 -36.63 -41.87 58.76
C LEU A 701 -35.86 -42.89 57.90
N GLU A 702 -36.55 -43.90 57.37
CA GLU A 702 -35.93 -44.92 56.51
C GLU A 702 -35.46 -44.32 55.18
N GLN A 703 -36.28 -43.48 54.55
CA GLN A 703 -35.91 -42.73 53.34
C GLN A 703 -34.74 -41.75 53.61
N GLY A 704 -34.74 -41.07 54.76
CA GLY A 704 -33.64 -40.19 55.16
C GLY A 704 -32.30 -40.92 55.30
N GLN A 705 -32.31 -42.11 55.91
CA GLN A 705 -31.11 -42.95 56.03
C GLN A 705 -30.61 -43.48 54.68
N GLN A 706 -31.51 -43.83 53.76
CA GLN A 706 -31.15 -44.25 52.41
C GLN A 706 -30.51 -43.10 51.61
N MET A 707 -31.08 -41.90 51.71
CA MET A 707 -30.55 -40.68 51.07
C MET A 707 -29.16 -40.32 51.62
N GLU A 708 -28.96 -40.44 52.94
CA GLU A 708 -27.67 -40.16 53.58
C GLU A 708 -26.57 -41.13 53.13
N LYS A 709 -26.88 -42.43 53.05
CA LYS A 709 -25.97 -43.45 52.48
C LYS A 709 -25.61 -43.15 51.02
N LEU A 710 -26.57 -42.70 50.21
CA LEU A 710 -26.33 -42.36 48.80
C LEU A 710 -25.47 -41.08 48.67
N MET A 711 -25.69 -40.09 49.53
CA MET A 711 -24.85 -38.89 49.59
C MET A 711 -23.42 -39.16 50.04
N GLU A 712 -23.24 -40.07 51.00
CA GLU A 712 -21.91 -40.48 51.48
C GLU A 712 -21.14 -41.27 50.42
N ALA A 713 -21.83 -42.13 49.67
CA ALA A 713 -21.27 -42.78 48.49
C ALA A 713 -20.82 -41.77 47.43
N MET A 714 -21.62 -40.74 47.13
CA MET A 714 -21.24 -39.68 46.18
C MET A 714 -20.04 -38.84 46.64
N ARG A 715 -19.93 -38.55 47.95
CA ARG A 715 -18.74 -37.86 48.50
C ARG A 715 -17.47 -38.71 48.34
N SER A 716 -17.55 -39.99 48.68
CA SER A 716 -16.43 -40.93 48.54
C SER A 716 -15.99 -41.16 47.08
N SER A 717 -16.90 -41.04 46.10
CA SER A 717 -16.54 -41.08 44.68
C SER A 717 -15.88 -39.79 44.18
N THR A 718 -16.20 -38.63 44.80
CA THR A 718 -15.66 -37.33 44.36
C THR A 718 -14.23 -37.12 44.86
N GLU A 719 -13.89 -37.58 46.07
CA GLU A 719 -12.52 -37.53 46.60
C GLU A 719 -11.55 -38.40 45.80
N LYS A 720 -12.01 -39.53 45.21
CA LYS A 720 -11.17 -40.38 44.36
C LYS A 720 -10.79 -39.72 43.02
N PHE A 721 -11.61 -38.80 42.49
CA PHE A 721 -11.29 -38.08 41.24
C PHE A 721 -10.45 -36.81 41.47
N GLN A 722 -10.47 -36.26 42.69
CA GLN A 722 -9.74 -35.02 43.00
C GLN A 722 -8.24 -35.24 43.24
N VAL A 723 -7.81 -36.46 43.59
CA VAL A 723 -6.39 -36.80 43.79
C VAL A 723 -5.62 -36.96 42.46
N THR A 724 -6.32 -37.16 41.34
CA THR A 724 -5.69 -37.34 40.01
C THR A 724 -5.63 -36.07 39.15
N GLY A 725 -6.17 -34.93 39.60
CA GLY A 725 -6.35 -33.73 38.78
C GLY A 725 -5.33 -32.59 38.99
N ASN A 726 -4.43 -32.68 39.97
CA ASN A 726 -3.53 -31.59 40.35
C ASN A 726 -2.05 -31.92 40.09
N SER A 727 -1.67 -31.94 38.81
CA SER A 727 -0.27 -31.74 38.41
C SER A 727 -0.26 -30.85 37.16
N GLY A 728 0.27 -29.64 37.34
CA GLY A 728 0.08 -28.49 36.47
C GLY A 728 0.66 -28.64 35.05
N SER A 729 0.07 -27.87 34.14
CA SER A 729 0.60 -27.67 32.79
C SER A 729 0.79 -26.17 32.56
N ALA A 730 1.97 -25.70 32.96
CA ALA A 730 2.59 -24.49 32.42
C ALA A 730 3.52 -24.91 31.27
N ASN A 731 3.44 -24.16 30.17
CA ASN A 731 4.30 -24.12 28.99
C ASN A 731 5.65 -24.88 29.07
N GLY A 732 5.93 -25.73 28.08
CA GLY A 732 7.26 -26.28 27.87
C GLY A 732 7.34 -27.16 26.63
N ILE A 733 7.90 -26.61 25.56
CA ILE A 733 8.40 -27.31 24.36
C ILE A 733 9.22 -28.53 24.77
N HIS A 734 8.87 -29.73 24.29
CA HIS A 734 9.85 -30.80 24.13
C HIS A 734 9.56 -31.69 22.92
N GLN A 735 10.63 -31.84 22.13
CA GLN A 735 10.74 -32.62 20.91
C GLN A 735 10.50 -34.10 21.18
N GLN A 736 9.78 -34.74 20.26
CA GLN A 736 9.64 -36.18 20.21
C GLN A 736 10.83 -36.78 19.46
N GLU A 737 11.91 -37.10 20.17
CA GLU A 737 12.97 -37.98 19.67
C GLU A 737 12.66 -39.44 19.98
N LYS A 738 12.86 -40.27 18.95
CA LYS A 738 12.73 -41.72 18.93
C LYS A 738 13.66 -42.40 19.94
N ALA A 739 13.18 -43.46 20.58
CA ALA A 739 14.03 -44.56 21.03
C ALA A 739 13.28 -45.90 20.96
N HIS A 740 13.87 -46.82 20.21
CA HIS A 740 13.58 -48.25 20.20
C HIS A 740 13.85 -48.90 21.56
N LYS A 741 13.05 -49.93 21.89
CA LYS A 741 13.40 -51.23 22.51
C LYS A 741 12.09 -52.03 22.63
N GLN A 742 11.85 -53.09 21.86
CA GLN A 742 12.36 -54.47 21.95
C GLN A 742 12.13 -55.13 23.32
N GLU A 743 11.13 -56.02 23.36
CA GLU A 743 10.89 -57.21 24.22
C GLU A 743 9.66 -57.89 23.56
N GLU A 744 9.70 -59.04 22.89
CA GLU A 744 10.09 -60.39 23.30
C GLU A 744 9.55 -60.80 24.69
N ASN A 745 8.33 -61.34 24.74
CA ASN A 745 8.11 -62.79 24.92
C ASN A 745 6.63 -63.15 25.10
N HIS A 746 6.28 -64.27 24.45
CA HIS A 746 5.07 -65.11 24.52
C HIS A 746 3.77 -64.65 23.84
#